data_AF-A0A800AKD2-F1
#
_entry.id   AF-A0A800AKD2-F1
#
_cell.length_a   1.000
_cell.length_b   1.000
_cell.length_c   1.000
_cell.angle_alpha   90.00
_cell.angle_beta   90.00
_cell.angle_gamma   90.00
#
_symmetry.space_group_name_H-M   'P 1'
#
loop_
_entity.id
_entity.type
_entity.pdbx_description
1 polymer ?
#
loop_
_entity_poly.entity_id
_entity_poly.type
_entity_poly.pdbx_seq_one_letter_code
_entity_poly.pdbx_strand_id
1 'polypeptide(L)'
;LLYGLLAFVITGCAISRGGTKLEAGSKPALLDKLVELNNLWRKHVDAGNFAIENNDFTKAIEEYKSALAIKPNSSEVHIKLAQIYAKQEEYELAQAEFREGLKLDSKNIPARNYLGYLHEILGQYQQGAEQFETVLSLDPKNLYALSHLGLMYIQLKQIDKAESVLRTALEIDPECQRADSKNTHNYLGLVYENKGDIAAAIAEYRESIRLFPDDMWPRKRLASLLEDHGRYYEAQLEYLQMLEIDPENLLAKSRLNVLSQIMFGSEVVIHVEPVDIVEDNIESVIGDAPDASEYPDADAIILLNKFSHEVLESGRSRYTVHQVVKIFTERGIQSYGEAIMPFKSRSQNIEVNIARTILPDGAVVEAPDESFHDVTPPGLLEYNLFSDMMWKVVAMPSLQLGAIIEYQITVEDAAEPVSDKIWFWGGMAFQTTEPILQSKYALRVPKDFTFKWKTYNAEIEPIILHNETNTTYLWVYGETEAIQLELNMASLADIVPRLSYSSVQSWDDVASWYNELAVECYNTDEMIESTVAELIANAKTDEEKIEAIYYFVASQIRYVGVEYGKGAYQPNYAQDVFRNRFGDCKDKATLMIAMLELAGVEAYPVMISPAPFDRIDLELPSPGQFSHVIAALPTSEGDYIWLDPTSETCSYGDLPVSDQGRKAFVITKEGGKFADTPTYPSSANKLTLSSEISLNPDGSIYGKEQTQTSGQHNLEYRLLYKSLKPNETRDFFASMLNHQFPAAKIENLNISDLNDMDTPVETSIEFSSSQYGMLLEDKLFFPLPNDNLSDYAILVGPPERKYDLDLGYQRQLAKTVSISIPEGYTVPSLPPDVELNEDFGSFKRSYRFENNTVKYEMDFTIRQSIVPPKKYRELKRFFETVAREDRAQIVLERKIPRL
;
A
#
# COMPACT_ATOMS: atom_id res chain seq x y z
N LEU A 1 40.90 1.63 -32.25
CA LEU A 1 42.14 2.42 -32.09
C LEU A 1 42.37 2.57 -30.59
N LEU A 2 43.29 1.79 -30.01
CA LEU A 2 44.70 2.16 -29.75
C LEU A 2 44.87 3.11 -28.54
N TYR A 3 45.49 2.55 -27.49
CA TYR A 3 46.48 3.11 -26.56
C TYR A 3 46.14 4.31 -25.63
N GLY A 4 46.34 4.07 -24.33
CA GLY A 4 46.79 5.05 -23.36
C GLY A 4 48.05 4.53 -22.65
N LEU A 5 49.21 4.92 -23.17
CA LEU A 5 50.55 4.62 -22.64
C LEU A 5 51.34 5.93 -22.78
N LEU A 6 51.97 6.41 -21.70
CA LEU A 6 53.24 7.14 -21.63
C LEU A 6 53.37 7.72 -20.20
N ALA A 7 54.25 7.24 -19.30
CA ALA A 7 55.72 7.29 -19.29
C ALA A 7 56.24 8.73 -19.05
N PHE A 8 57.08 9.04 -18.06
CA PHE A 8 58.53 8.77 -17.98
C PHE A 8 59.02 9.17 -16.56
N VAL A 9 59.74 8.33 -15.79
CA VAL A 9 61.21 8.07 -15.75
C VAL A 9 61.98 8.90 -14.72
N ILE A 10 62.72 8.20 -13.86
CA ILE A 10 64.17 8.46 -13.66
C ILE A 10 64.92 7.11 -13.62
N THR A 11 65.79 6.95 -14.62
CA THR A 11 66.84 5.93 -14.85
C THR A 11 67.91 5.93 -13.74
N GLY A 12 68.71 4.89 -13.49
CA GLY A 12 68.98 3.67 -14.22
C GLY A 12 70.34 3.08 -13.79
N CYS A 13 70.53 1.82 -14.20
CA CYS A 13 71.76 1.06 -14.42
C CYS A 13 72.82 0.86 -13.33
N ALA A 14 72.99 -0.45 -13.07
CA ALA A 14 74.07 -1.17 -12.45
C ALA A 14 75.51 -0.71 -12.77
N ILE A 15 76.31 -0.69 -11.70
CA ILE A 15 77.77 -0.87 -11.72
C ILE A 15 78.06 -2.32 -11.30
N SER A 16 79.04 -2.94 -11.97
CA SER A 16 79.87 -3.99 -11.39
C SER A 16 81.36 -3.61 -11.50
N ARG A 17 82.12 -4.06 -10.48
CA ARG A 17 83.60 -4.21 -10.32
C ARG A 17 84.40 -3.15 -9.56
N GLY A 18 85.13 -3.69 -8.55
CA GLY A 18 86.25 -3.09 -7.79
C GLY A 18 85.92 -3.05 -6.30
N GLY A 19 86.30 -4.03 -5.46
CA GLY A 19 87.69 -4.30 -5.04
C GLY A 19 88.21 -3.08 -4.28
N THR A 20 88.46 -3.07 -2.96
CA THR A 20 89.20 -4.04 -2.16
C THR A 20 89.05 -3.76 -0.66
N LYS A 21 89.02 -4.86 0.12
CA LYS A 21 89.58 -5.08 1.47
C LYS A 21 89.36 -4.02 2.56
N LEU A 22 88.65 -4.45 3.61
CA LEU A 22 89.31 -4.82 4.87
C LEU A 22 88.55 -5.97 5.57
N GLU A 23 89.34 -7.01 5.84
CA GLU A 23 89.14 -8.15 6.74
C GLU A 23 88.62 -7.71 8.13
N ALA A 24 88.03 -8.52 8.99
CA ALA A 24 87.70 -9.94 9.06
C ALA A 24 86.70 -10.08 10.22
N GLY A 25 85.91 -11.16 10.23
CA GLY A 25 85.24 -11.60 11.45
C GLY A 25 83.87 -12.23 11.23
N SER A 26 83.86 -13.54 10.94
CA SER A 26 82.82 -14.49 11.38
C SER A 26 81.33 -14.17 11.10
N LYS A 27 80.77 -14.76 10.03
CA LYS A 27 79.42 -15.41 9.88
C LYS A 27 78.83 -15.48 8.43
N PRO A 28 79.56 -15.78 7.32
CA PRO A 28 78.89 -15.92 6.00
C PRO A 28 77.93 -17.12 5.92
N ALA A 29 78.30 -18.27 6.50
CA ALA A 29 77.54 -19.51 6.36
C ALA A 29 76.15 -19.50 7.04
N LEU A 30 75.92 -18.62 8.03
CA LEU A 30 74.62 -18.50 8.67
C LEU A 30 73.65 -17.64 7.85
N LEU A 31 74.17 -16.59 7.20
CA LEU A 31 73.36 -15.64 6.42
C LEU A 31 72.85 -16.29 5.13
N ASP A 32 73.70 -17.04 4.41
CA ASP A 32 73.30 -17.78 3.20
C ASP A 32 72.23 -18.83 3.53
N LYS A 33 72.39 -19.56 4.63
CA LYS A 33 71.41 -20.56 5.09
C LYS A 33 70.08 -19.94 5.53
N LEU A 34 70.10 -18.75 6.14
CA LEU A 34 68.88 -18.02 6.50
C LEU A 34 68.14 -17.48 5.27
N VAL A 35 68.87 -17.04 4.24
CA VAL A 35 68.28 -16.61 2.96
C VAL A 35 67.67 -17.81 2.22
N GLU A 36 68.35 -18.95 2.18
CA GLU A 36 67.80 -20.19 1.62
C GLU A 36 66.54 -20.65 2.35
N LEU A 37 66.55 -20.67 3.68
CA LEU A 37 65.35 -21.01 4.48
C LEU A 37 64.20 -20.02 4.25
N ASN A 38 64.49 -18.72 4.11
CA ASN A 38 63.47 -17.71 3.83
C ASN A 38 62.85 -17.86 2.44
N ASN A 39 63.67 -18.17 1.43
CA ASN A 39 63.19 -18.46 0.07
C ASN A 39 62.37 -19.75 0.03
N LEU A 40 62.80 -20.79 0.75
CA LEU A 40 62.06 -22.04 0.87
C LEU A 40 60.71 -21.83 1.58
N TRP A 41 60.69 -21.04 2.66
CA TRP A 41 59.46 -20.65 3.34
C TRP A 41 58.48 -19.95 2.38
N ARG A 42 58.94 -18.94 1.61
CA ARG A 42 58.10 -18.25 0.63
C ARG A 42 57.54 -19.21 -0.42
N LYS A 43 58.38 -20.12 -0.93
CA LYS A 43 57.96 -21.12 -1.90
C LYS A 43 56.81 -21.99 -1.36
N HIS A 44 56.91 -22.44 -0.10
CA HIS A 44 55.83 -23.21 0.54
C HIS A 44 54.56 -22.37 0.75
N VAL A 45 54.68 -21.11 1.17
CA VAL A 45 53.53 -20.19 1.29
C VAL A 45 52.84 -19.96 -0.06
N ASP A 46 53.61 -19.70 -1.11
CA ASP A 46 53.10 -19.47 -2.47
C ASP A 46 52.45 -20.73 -3.04
N ALA A 47 53.05 -21.91 -2.81
CA ALA A 47 52.46 -23.20 -3.20
C ALA A 47 51.15 -23.47 -2.45
N GLY A 48 51.09 -23.14 -1.15
CA GLY A 48 49.87 -23.24 -0.35
C GLY A 48 48.77 -22.28 -0.83
N ASN A 49 49.11 -21.04 -1.15
CA ASN A 49 48.16 -20.07 -1.72
C ASN A 49 47.61 -20.55 -3.06
N PHE A 50 48.50 -21.02 -3.96
CA PHE A 50 48.10 -21.58 -5.25
C PHE A 50 47.22 -22.83 -5.10
N ALA A 51 47.48 -23.67 -4.09
CA ALA A 51 46.64 -24.84 -3.81
C ALA A 51 45.23 -24.43 -3.34
N ILE A 52 45.09 -23.38 -2.51
CA ILE A 52 43.77 -22.80 -2.16
C ILE A 52 43.03 -22.34 -3.41
N GLU A 53 43.69 -21.63 -4.33
CA GLU A 53 43.08 -21.14 -5.58
C GLU A 53 42.54 -22.28 -6.46
N ASN A 54 43.13 -23.48 -6.36
CA ASN A 54 42.71 -24.68 -7.07
C ASN A 54 41.79 -25.61 -6.24
N ASN A 55 41.32 -25.17 -5.07
CA ASN A 55 40.52 -25.97 -4.12
C ASN A 55 41.19 -27.27 -3.64
N ASP A 56 42.52 -27.37 -3.69
CA ASP A 56 43.29 -28.49 -3.16
C ASP A 56 43.70 -28.22 -1.71
N PHE A 57 42.74 -28.37 -0.80
CA PHE A 57 42.92 -28.05 0.62
C PHE A 57 43.93 -28.97 1.31
N THR A 58 44.01 -30.24 0.92
CA THR A 58 44.98 -31.19 1.47
C THR A 58 46.41 -30.73 1.18
N LYS A 59 46.70 -30.38 -0.08
CA LYS A 59 48.01 -29.87 -0.47
C LYS A 59 48.30 -28.52 0.17
N ALA A 60 47.31 -27.63 0.27
CA ALA A 60 47.48 -26.35 0.94
C ALA A 60 47.91 -26.52 2.42
N ILE A 61 47.26 -27.45 3.15
CA ILE A 61 47.62 -27.79 4.53
C ILE A 61 49.05 -28.31 4.63
N GLU A 62 49.46 -29.22 3.73
CA GLU A 62 50.82 -29.78 3.71
C GLU A 62 51.89 -28.69 3.48
N GLU A 63 51.65 -27.80 2.52
CA GLU A 63 52.56 -26.71 2.17
C GLU A 63 52.64 -25.67 3.31
N TYR A 64 51.52 -25.32 3.94
CA TYR A 64 51.54 -24.41 5.10
C TYR A 64 52.17 -25.03 6.35
N LYS A 65 51.95 -26.32 6.63
CA LYS A 65 52.68 -27.03 7.69
C LYS A 65 54.19 -27.05 7.43
N SER A 66 54.59 -27.24 6.17
CA SER A 66 55.99 -27.16 5.75
C SER A 66 56.56 -25.76 5.91
N ALA A 67 55.78 -24.72 5.62
CA ALA A 67 56.16 -23.33 5.90
C ALA A 67 56.31 -23.08 7.41
N LEU A 68 55.39 -23.54 8.25
CA LEU A 68 55.47 -23.40 9.71
C LEU A 68 56.64 -24.19 10.32
N ALA A 69 57.05 -25.31 9.73
CA ALA A 69 58.27 -26.01 10.15
C ALA A 69 59.55 -25.18 9.97
N ILE A 70 59.56 -24.26 8.99
CA ILE A 70 60.70 -23.35 8.72
C ILE A 70 60.59 -22.08 9.55
N LYS A 71 59.39 -21.49 9.63
CA LYS A 71 59.10 -20.31 10.45
C LYS A 71 57.85 -20.57 11.30
N PRO A 72 58.04 -21.09 12.52
CA PRO A 72 56.91 -21.39 13.42
C PRO A 72 56.13 -20.15 13.86
N ASN A 73 56.74 -18.96 13.83
CA ASN A 73 56.11 -17.73 14.31
C ASN A 73 55.55 -16.89 13.15
N SER A 74 54.75 -17.49 12.28
CA SER A 74 54.12 -16.77 11.15
C SER A 74 52.61 -16.65 11.34
N SER A 75 52.17 -15.48 11.81
CA SER A 75 50.74 -15.19 12.02
C SER A 75 49.90 -15.41 10.76
N GLU A 76 50.37 -14.92 9.62
CA GLU A 76 49.70 -15.06 8.31
C GLU A 76 49.45 -16.53 7.95
N VAL A 77 50.44 -17.40 8.13
CA VAL A 77 50.34 -18.82 7.77
C VAL A 77 49.42 -19.57 8.73
N HIS A 78 49.49 -19.28 10.03
CA HIS A 78 48.54 -19.81 11.01
C HIS A 78 47.09 -19.42 10.68
N ILE A 79 46.83 -18.14 10.34
CA ILE A 79 45.49 -17.66 9.96
C ILE A 79 44.98 -18.35 8.68
N LYS A 80 45.83 -18.47 7.65
CA LYS A 80 45.46 -19.16 6.40
C LYS A 80 45.15 -20.64 6.63
N LEU A 81 45.94 -21.31 7.46
CA LEU A 81 45.71 -22.70 7.83
C LEU A 81 44.39 -22.86 8.63
N ALA A 82 44.12 -21.94 9.54
CA ALA A 82 42.89 -21.90 10.32
C ALA A 82 41.63 -21.73 9.45
N GLN A 83 41.69 -20.86 8.45
CA GLN A 83 40.60 -20.66 7.49
C GLN A 83 40.33 -21.92 6.64
N ILE A 84 41.37 -22.68 6.28
CA ILE A 84 41.19 -23.95 5.58
C ILE A 84 40.51 -24.98 6.49
N TYR A 85 40.99 -25.14 7.73
CA TYR A 85 40.35 -26.05 8.68
C TYR A 85 38.89 -25.67 8.94
N ALA A 86 38.58 -24.37 9.04
CA ALA A 86 37.20 -23.90 9.19
C ALA A 86 36.33 -24.27 7.98
N LYS A 87 36.87 -24.19 6.75
CA LYS A 87 36.18 -24.64 5.53
C LYS A 87 36.01 -26.15 5.44
N GLN A 88 36.87 -26.92 6.10
CA GLN A 88 36.77 -28.38 6.22
C GLN A 88 35.95 -28.83 7.44
N GLU A 89 35.32 -27.88 8.15
CA GLU A 89 34.54 -28.13 9.37
C GLU A 89 35.38 -28.74 10.53
N GLU A 90 36.71 -28.65 10.45
CA GLU A 90 37.64 -29.06 11.53
C GLU A 90 37.80 -27.90 12.53
N TYR A 91 36.70 -27.55 13.21
CA TYR A 91 36.58 -26.32 14.00
C TYR A 91 37.57 -26.21 15.16
N GLU A 92 37.91 -27.31 15.83
CA GLU A 92 38.87 -27.32 16.94
C GLU A 92 40.29 -27.01 16.45
N LEU A 93 40.67 -27.54 15.29
CA LEU A 93 41.97 -27.28 14.66
C LEU A 93 42.02 -25.85 14.14
N ALA A 94 40.94 -25.36 13.53
CA ALA A 94 40.81 -23.96 13.14
C ALA A 94 40.97 -23.01 14.34
N GLN A 95 40.30 -23.31 15.46
CA GLN A 95 40.38 -22.51 16.68
C GLN A 95 41.80 -22.47 17.25
N ALA A 96 42.52 -23.61 17.25
CA ALA A 96 43.90 -23.69 17.70
C ALA A 96 44.83 -22.82 16.84
N GLU A 97 44.72 -22.92 15.52
CA GLU A 97 45.55 -22.17 14.58
C GLU A 97 45.24 -20.66 14.61
N PHE A 98 43.96 -20.26 14.72
CA PHE A 98 43.60 -18.84 14.91
C PHE A 98 44.18 -18.28 16.21
N ARG A 99 44.19 -19.06 17.31
CA ARG A 99 44.82 -18.64 18.57
C ARG A 99 46.31 -18.45 18.44
N GLU A 100 47.03 -19.36 17.77
CA GLU A 100 48.46 -19.19 17.52
C GLU A 100 48.74 -17.97 16.62
N GLY A 101 47.94 -17.76 15.57
CA GLY A 101 48.01 -16.58 14.73
C GLY A 101 47.81 -15.27 15.50
N LEU A 102 46.80 -15.23 16.38
CA LEU A 102 46.45 -14.05 17.19
C LEU A 102 47.39 -13.80 18.38
N LYS A 103 48.13 -14.81 18.85
CA LYS A 103 49.24 -14.59 19.80
C LYS A 103 50.36 -13.76 19.17
N LEU A 104 50.58 -13.94 17.87
CA LEU A 104 51.64 -13.29 17.10
C LEU A 104 51.19 -11.92 16.53
N ASP A 105 49.92 -11.81 16.12
CA ASP A 105 49.30 -10.55 15.69
C ASP A 105 47.94 -10.37 16.39
N SER A 106 47.97 -9.74 17.55
CA SER A 106 46.79 -9.59 18.41
C SER A 106 45.78 -8.56 17.89
N LYS A 107 46.10 -7.80 16.83
CA LYS A 107 45.24 -6.75 16.26
C LYS A 107 44.57 -7.16 14.94
N ASN A 108 44.71 -8.41 14.53
CA ASN A 108 44.13 -8.91 13.29
C ASN A 108 42.59 -9.07 13.41
N ILE A 109 41.84 -8.03 13.02
CA ILE A 109 40.37 -8.01 13.09
C ILE A 109 39.73 -9.18 12.33
N PRO A 110 40.09 -9.50 11.07
CA PRO A 110 39.51 -10.64 10.37
C PRO A 110 39.69 -11.95 11.13
N ALA A 111 40.90 -12.25 11.62
CA ALA A 111 41.15 -13.47 12.39
C ALA A 111 40.36 -13.52 13.71
N ARG A 112 40.14 -12.37 14.38
CA ARG A 112 39.28 -12.30 15.57
C ARG A 112 37.81 -12.53 15.26
N ASN A 113 37.29 -11.94 14.18
CA ASN A 113 35.92 -12.16 13.72
C ASN A 113 35.69 -13.65 13.41
N TYR A 114 36.61 -14.29 12.69
CA TYR A 114 36.55 -15.73 12.43
C TYR A 114 36.64 -16.57 13.71
N LEU A 115 37.52 -16.22 14.66
CA LEU A 115 37.61 -16.92 15.93
C LEU A 115 36.33 -16.76 16.78
N GLY A 116 35.72 -15.58 16.79
CA GLY A 116 34.44 -15.30 17.43
C GLY A 116 33.30 -16.14 16.83
N TYR A 117 33.26 -16.23 15.49
CA TYR A 117 32.31 -17.08 14.76
C TYR A 117 32.51 -18.59 15.04
N LEU A 118 33.76 -19.06 15.13
CA LEU A 118 34.01 -20.45 15.53
C LEU A 118 33.56 -20.72 16.97
N HIS A 119 33.73 -19.74 17.87
CA HIS A 119 33.21 -19.83 19.23
C HIS A 119 31.68 -19.90 19.25
N GLU A 120 31.00 -19.15 18.39
CA GLU A 120 29.54 -19.25 18.19
C GLU A 120 29.12 -20.67 17.77
N ILE A 121 29.74 -21.23 16.72
CA ILE A 121 29.42 -22.60 16.24
C ILE A 121 29.63 -23.65 17.35
N LEU A 122 30.69 -23.50 18.13
CA LEU A 122 31.04 -24.42 19.21
C LEU A 122 30.22 -24.19 20.50
N GLY A 123 29.27 -23.26 20.51
CA GLY A 123 28.45 -22.91 21.68
C GLY A 123 29.23 -22.24 22.81
N GLN A 124 30.41 -21.70 22.51
CA GLN A 124 31.34 -21.06 23.44
C GLN A 124 31.08 -19.55 23.49
N TYR A 125 29.84 -19.17 23.83
CA TYR A 125 29.33 -17.80 23.66
C TYR A 125 30.11 -16.74 24.45
N GLN A 126 30.59 -17.08 25.64
CA GLN A 126 31.39 -16.16 26.47
C GLN A 126 32.72 -15.82 25.77
N GLN A 127 33.43 -16.84 25.26
CA GLN A 127 34.67 -16.63 24.54
C GLN A 127 34.46 -15.91 23.20
N GLY A 128 33.33 -16.17 22.53
CA GLY A 128 32.90 -15.46 21.33
C GLY A 128 32.67 -13.97 21.58
N ALA A 129 31.91 -13.64 22.64
CA ALA A 129 31.68 -12.26 23.06
C ALA A 129 32.98 -11.52 23.34
N GLU A 130 33.93 -12.14 24.06
CA GLU A 130 35.26 -11.54 24.33
C GLU A 130 36.04 -11.22 23.05
N GLN A 131 35.93 -12.06 21.99
CA GLN A 131 36.57 -11.77 20.71
C GLN A 131 35.93 -10.56 20.03
N PHE A 132 34.59 -10.51 19.95
CA PHE A 132 33.87 -9.41 19.31
C PHE A 132 34.01 -8.09 20.08
N GLU A 133 33.99 -8.11 21.42
CA GLU A 133 34.30 -6.93 22.25
C GLU A 133 35.71 -6.41 21.96
N THR A 134 36.69 -7.30 21.81
CA THR A 134 38.05 -6.91 21.43
C THR A 134 38.07 -6.28 20.03
N VAL A 135 37.30 -6.83 19.08
CA VAL A 135 37.17 -6.23 17.73
C VAL A 135 36.57 -4.83 17.82
N LEU A 136 35.49 -4.64 18.59
CA LEU A 136 34.86 -3.32 18.77
C LEU A 136 35.75 -2.32 19.52
N SER A 137 36.69 -2.79 20.34
CA SER A 137 37.71 -1.92 20.93
C SER A 137 38.75 -1.41 19.92
N LEU A 138 38.96 -2.16 18.82
CA LEU A 138 39.88 -1.82 17.73
C LEU A 138 39.18 -1.06 16.60
N ASP A 139 37.94 -1.42 16.31
CA ASP A 139 37.06 -0.84 15.29
C ASP A 139 35.61 -0.78 15.81
N PRO A 140 35.23 0.35 16.45
CA PRO A 140 33.89 0.50 17.05
C PRO A 140 32.72 0.43 16.08
N LYS A 141 32.97 0.56 14.77
CA LYS A 141 31.93 0.55 13.73
C LYS A 141 31.89 -0.76 12.94
N ASN A 142 32.54 -1.81 13.45
CA ASN A 142 32.57 -3.11 12.81
C ASN A 142 31.20 -3.81 12.91
N LEU A 143 30.39 -3.70 11.85
CA LEU A 143 29.04 -4.26 11.82
C LEU A 143 28.99 -5.76 12.11
N TYR A 144 29.93 -6.53 11.55
CA TYR A 144 30.00 -7.97 11.77
C TYR A 144 30.14 -8.29 13.27
N ALA A 145 31.06 -7.60 13.95
CA ALA A 145 31.23 -7.77 15.39
C ALA A 145 30.04 -7.25 16.20
N LEU A 146 29.39 -6.15 15.80
CA LEU A 146 28.17 -5.64 16.47
C LEU A 146 27.02 -6.66 16.39
N SER A 147 26.69 -7.14 15.19
CA SER A 147 25.57 -8.08 14.98
C SER A 147 25.82 -9.42 15.66
N HIS A 148 27.02 -10.00 15.54
CA HIS A 148 27.35 -11.27 16.20
C HIS A 148 27.53 -11.14 17.72
N LEU A 149 28.03 -10.01 18.24
CA LEU A 149 28.06 -9.76 19.69
C LEU A 149 26.64 -9.66 20.26
N GLY A 150 25.72 -9.02 19.54
CA GLY A 150 24.29 -9.03 19.87
C GLY A 150 23.76 -10.45 20.06
N LEU A 151 24.01 -11.34 19.08
CA LEU A 151 23.65 -12.75 19.19
C LEU A 151 24.31 -13.46 20.38
N MET A 152 25.61 -13.21 20.64
CA MET A 152 26.30 -13.80 21.80
C MET A 152 25.64 -13.37 23.11
N TYR A 153 25.28 -12.10 23.24
CA TYR A 153 24.61 -11.58 24.42
C TYR A 153 23.20 -12.16 24.60
N ILE A 154 22.46 -12.43 23.52
CA ILE A 154 21.17 -13.16 23.60
C ILE A 154 21.39 -14.54 24.21
N GLN A 155 22.38 -15.31 23.72
CA GLN A 155 22.67 -16.65 24.23
C GLN A 155 23.16 -16.64 25.68
N LEU A 156 23.87 -15.59 26.10
CA LEU A 156 24.30 -15.37 27.48
C LEU A 156 23.19 -14.78 28.39
N LYS A 157 21.97 -14.60 27.87
CA LYS A 157 20.83 -13.97 28.56
C LYS A 157 21.08 -12.53 29.02
N GLN A 158 22.01 -11.82 28.37
CA GLN A 158 22.32 -10.41 28.62
C GLN A 158 21.53 -9.53 27.65
N ILE A 159 20.19 -9.60 27.73
CA ILE A 159 19.28 -9.09 26.70
C ILE A 159 19.40 -7.56 26.48
N ASP A 160 19.57 -6.76 27.54
CA ASP A 160 19.71 -5.30 27.40
C ASP A 160 21.02 -4.90 26.69
N LYS A 161 22.10 -5.67 26.89
CA LYS A 161 23.34 -5.45 26.16
C LYS A 161 23.21 -5.85 24.70
N ALA A 162 22.50 -6.94 24.42
CA ALA A 162 22.21 -7.36 23.06
C ALA A 162 21.46 -6.26 22.29
N GLU A 163 20.38 -5.73 22.88
CA GLU A 163 19.61 -4.64 22.30
C GLU A 163 20.49 -3.41 22.03
N SER A 164 21.27 -2.98 23.01
CA SER A 164 22.13 -1.80 22.87
C SER A 164 23.10 -1.94 21.70
N VAL A 165 23.77 -3.09 21.57
CA VAL A 165 24.78 -3.30 20.52
C VAL A 165 24.12 -3.42 19.13
N LEU A 166 22.96 -4.08 19.04
CA LEU A 166 22.21 -4.21 17.78
C LEU A 166 21.61 -2.87 17.33
N ARG A 167 21.13 -2.04 18.25
CA ARG A 167 20.68 -0.67 17.94
C ARG A 167 21.83 0.19 17.42
N THR A 168 23.04 0.08 17.98
CA THR A 168 24.23 0.73 17.42
C THR A 168 24.55 0.24 16.01
N ALA A 169 24.32 -1.05 15.69
CA ALA A 169 24.47 -1.54 14.32
C ALA A 169 23.47 -0.86 13.35
N LEU A 170 22.21 -0.67 13.77
CA LEU A 170 21.20 0.05 12.99
C LEU A 170 21.47 1.55 12.86
N GLU A 171 22.10 2.19 13.85
CA GLU A 171 22.55 3.59 13.70
C GLU A 171 23.61 3.75 12.60
N ILE A 172 24.41 2.71 12.37
CA ILE A 172 25.49 2.70 11.38
C ILE A 172 24.98 2.24 10.00
N ASP A 173 23.97 1.38 9.96
CA ASP A 173 23.37 0.82 8.74
C ASP A 173 21.86 0.61 8.90
N PRO A 174 21.04 1.67 8.83
CA PRO A 174 19.60 1.59 9.13
C PRO A 174 18.83 0.64 8.21
N GLU A 175 19.26 0.49 6.96
CA GLU A 175 18.61 -0.36 5.96
C GLU A 175 19.28 -1.74 5.82
N CYS A 176 20.25 -2.05 6.68
CA CYS A 176 21.00 -3.31 6.68
C CYS A 176 21.56 -3.73 5.30
N GLN A 177 21.95 -2.77 4.45
CA GLN A 177 22.34 -3.07 3.05
C GLN A 177 23.64 -3.88 2.95
N ARG A 178 24.47 -3.86 4.01
CA ARG A 178 25.72 -4.62 4.04
C ARG A 178 25.47 -6.05 4.51
N ALA A 179 26.20 -7.00 3.92
CA ALA A 179 26.13 -8.41 4.31
C ALA A 179 26.40 -8.63 5.81
N ASP A 180 27.24 -7.79 6.42
CA ASP A 180 27.63 -7.87 7.83
C ASP A 180 26.51 -7.46 8.81
N SER A 181 25.52 -6.67 8.38
CA SER A 181 24.39 -6.19 9.19
C SER A 181 23.06 -6.87 8.84
N LYS A 182 23.02 -7.71 7.79
CA LYS A 182 21.80 -8.36 7.27
C LYS A 182 20.89 -8.97 8.36
N ASN A 183 21.47 -9.58 9.39
CA ASN A 183 20.74 -10.28 10.45
C ASN A 183 20.41 -9.40 11.67
N THR A 184 20.58 -8.08 11.60
CA THR A 184 20.42 -7.22 12.79
C THR A 184 18.96 -7.18 13.27
N HIS A 185 17.99 -6.99 12.37
CA HIS A 185 16.57 -7.08 12.69
C HIS A 185 16.15 -8.48 13.16
N ASN A 186 16.72 -9.55 12.57
CA ASN A 186 16.52 -10.93 13.05
C ASN A 186 16.90 -11.09 14.52
N TYR A 187 18.06 -10.54 14.92
CA TYR A 187 18.53 -10.63 16.29
C TYR A 187 17.77 -9.71 17.25
N LEU A 188 17.30 -8.54 16.79
CA LEU A 188 16.41 -7.68 17.59
C LEU A 188 15.05 -8.33 17.83
N GLY A 189 14.50 -9.03 16.83
CA GLY A 189 13.30 -9.86 17.01
C GLY A 189 13.47 -10.86 18.16
N LEU A 190 14.62 -11.56 18.20
CA LEU A 190 14.95 -12.47 19.30
C LEU A 190 15.11 -11.77 20.65
N VAL A 191 15.67 -10.56 20.68
CA VAL A 191 15.76 -9.75 21.92
C VAL A 191 14.36 -9.51 22.46
N TYR A 192 13.43 -9.04 21.63
CA TYR A 192 12.07 -8.72 22.06
C TYR A 192 11.27 -9.96 22.43
N GLU A 193 11.45 -11.09 21.73
CA GLU A 193 10.91 -12.39 22.18
C GLU A 193 11.39 -12.74 23.60
N ASN A 194 12.68 -12.57 23.89
CA ASN A 194 13.23 -12.85 25.23
C ASN A 194 12.73 -11.87 26.29
N LYS A 195 12.33 -10.65 25.92
CA LYS A 195 11.68 -9.68 26.80
C LYS A 195 10.18 -9.95 27.01
N GLY A 196 9.59 -10.80 26.17
CA GLY A 196 8.13 -11.01 26.13
C GLY A 196 7.37 -9.90 25.42
N ASP A 197 8.07 -8.99 24.72
CA ASP A 197 7.44 -7.95 23.90
C ASP A 197 7.15 -8.51 22.51
N ILE A 198 6.01 -9.20 22.40
CA ILE A 198 5.62 -9.93 21.20
C ILE A 198 5.35 -8.96 20.03
N ALA A 199 4.83 -7.77 20.31
CA ALA A 199 4.54 -6.77 19.30
C ALA A 199 5.83 -6.24 18.65
N ALA A 200 6.82 -5.88 19.48
CA ALA A 200 8.12 -5.43 18.99
C ALA A 200 8.87 -6.56 18.25
N ALA A 201 8.80 -7.79 18.74
CA ALA A 201 9.41 -8.94 18.07
C ALA A 201 8.84 -9.16 16.65
N ILE A 202 7.52 -9.08 16.51
CA ILE A 202 6.84 -9.20 15.22
C ILE A 202 7.22 -8.07 14.27
N ALA A 203 7.31 -6.83 14.77
CA ALA A 203 7.72 -5.67 13.98
C ALA A 203 9.14 -5.86 13.41
N GLU A 204 10.10 -6.30 14.23
CA GLU A 204 11.47 -6.55 13.80
C GLU A 204 11.58 -7.68 12.77
N TYR A 205 10.83 -8.78 12.95
CA TYR A 205 10.82 -9.85 11.94
C TYR A 205 10.19 -9.42 10.63
N ARG A 206 9.11 -8.64 10.66
CA ARG A 206 8.49 -8.08 9.45
C ARG A 206 9.44 -7.13 8.74
N GLU A 207 10.19 -6.32 9.48
CA GLU A 207 11.18 -5.43 8.88
C GLU A 207 12.32 -6.22 8.22
N SER A 208 12.80 -7.29 8.87
CA SER A 208 13.77 -8.19 8.24
C SER A 208 13.22 -8.84 6.96
N ILE A 209 11.95 -9.23 6.93
CA ILE A 209 11.29 -9.82 5.75
C ILE A 209 11.11 -8.76 4.66
N ARG A 210 10.77 -7.52 5.01
CA ARG A 210 10.65 -6.41 4.07
C ARG A 210 11.97 -6.12 3.35
N LEU A 211 13.07 -6.12 4.11
CA LEU A 211 14.42 -5.91 3.58
C LEU A 211 14.92 -7.12 2.78
N PHE A 212 14.61 -8.34 3.23
CA PHE A 212 15.05 -9.59 2.62
C PHE A 212 13.89 -10.59 2.43
N PRO A 213 13.06 -10.41 1.38
CA PRO A 213 11.82 -11.18 1.19
C PRO A 213 12.01 -12.69 1.07
N ASP A 214 13.15 -13.11 0.51
CA ASP A 214 13.52 -14.51 0.29
C ASP A 214 14.15 -15.17 1.53
N ASP A 215 14.38 -14.42 2.63
CA ASP A 215 14.99 -14.97 3.83
C ASP A 215 13.98 -15.78 4.66
N MET A 216 14.13 -17.10 4.62
CA MET A 216 13.22 -18.02 5.30
C MET A 216 13.37 -18.00 6.83
N TRP A 217 14.48 -17.51 7.37
CA TRP A 217 14.73 -17.58 8.81
C TRP A 217 13.78 -16.68 9.63
N PRO A 218 13.66 -15.35 9.36
CA PRO A 218 12.69 -14.51 10.07
C PRO A 218 11.27 -14.94 9.82
N ARG A 219 10.96 -15.38 8.60
CA ARG A 219 9.62 -15.85 8.22
C ARG A 219 9.17 -17.05 9.05
N LYS A 220 10.06 -18.03 9.20
CA LYS A 220 9.83 -19.18 10.09
C LYS A 220 9.65 -18.76 11.55
N ARG A 221 10.48 -17.83 12.04
CA ARG A 221 10.40 -17.34 13.43
C ARG A 221 9.10 -16.60 13.68
N LEU A 222 8.73 -15.70 12.77
CA LEU A 222 7.47 -14.98 12.80
C LEU A 222 6.28 -15.94 12.78
N ALA A 223 6.27 -16.92 11.86
CA ALA A 223 5.21 -17.92 11.78
C ALA A 223 5.02 -18.70 13.09
N SER A 224 6.12 -19.20 13.68
CA SER A 224 6.06 -19.89 14.98
C SER A 224 5.64 -18.95 16.12
N LEU A 225 6.14 -17.71 16.15
CA LEU A 225 5.78 -16.73 17.17
C LEU A 225 4.29 -16.39 17.12
N LEU A 226 3.74 -16.20 15.92
CA LEU A 226 2.32 -15.97 15.68
C LEU A 226 1.49 -17.18 16.13
N GLU A 227 1.94 -18.38 15.79
CA GLU A 227 1.28 -19.64 16.14
C GLU A 227 1.24 -19.88 17.66
N ASP A 228 2.36 -19.66 18.36
CA ASP A 228 2.46 -19.80 19.83
C ASP A 228 1.54 -18.82 20.59
N HIS A 229 1.14 -17.73 19.94
CA HIS A 229 0.25 -16.71 20.50
C HIS A 229 -1.17 -16.74 19.91
N GLY A 230 -1.56 -17.85 19.27
CA GLY A 230 -2.92 -18.06 18.76
C GLY A 230 -3.28 -17.23 17.53
N ARG A 231 -2.32 -16.58 16.88
CA ARG A 231 -2.49 -15.81 15.63
C ARG A 231 -2.37 -16.74 14.42
N TYR A 232 -3.22 -17.77 14.39
CA TYR A 232 -3.11 -18.90 13.46
C TYR A 232 -3.23 -18.50 11.99
N TYR A 233 -4.10 -17.54 11.66
CA TYR A 233 -4.24 -17.04 10.29
C TYR A 233 -2.97 -16.35 9.79
N GLU A 234 -2.39 -15.47 10.60
CA GLU A 234 -1.14 -14.80 10.23
C GLU A 234 0.02 -15.78 10.15
N ALA A 235 0.07 -16.79 11.04
CA ALA A 235 1.04 -17.87 10.94
C ALA A 235 0.87 -18.66 9.61
N GLN A 236 -0.37 -18.92 9.20
CA GLN A 236 -0.70 -19.60 7.94
C GLN A 236 -0.16 -18.82 6.73
N LEU A 237 -0.36 -17.50 6.69
CA LEU A 237 0.17 -16.65 5.62
C LEU A 237 1.68 -16.75 5.51
N GLU A 238 2.40 -16.70 6.63
CA GLU A 238 3.85 -16.85 6.61
C GLU A 238 4.28 -18.24 6.15
N TYR A 239 3.58 -19.31 6.52
CA TYR A 239 3.85 -20.65 6.02
C TYR A 239 3.52 -20.81 4.53
N LEU A 240 2.48 -20.14 4.01
CA LEU A 240 2.18 -20.12 2.56
C LEU A 240 3.29 -19.40 1.79
N GLN A 241 3.74 -18.24 2.28
CA GLN A 241 4.87 -17.51 1.72
C GLN A 241 6.17 -18.34 1.75
N MET A 242 6.39 -19.16 2.78
CA MET A 242 7.49 -20.12 2.79
C MET A 242 7.40 -21.16 1.67
N LEU A 243 6.20 -21.56 1.25
CA LEU A 243 5.99 -22.48 0.11
C LEU A 243 6.12 -21.81 -1.25
N GLU A 244 5.89 -20.50 -1.35
CA GLU A 244 6.20 -19.75 -2.57
C GLU A 244 7.71 -19.70 -2.82
N ILE A 245 8.50 -19.53 -1.76
CA ILE A 245 9.97 -19.51 -1.82
C ILE A 245 10.54 -20.93 -2.03
N ASP A 246 10.06 -21.91 -1.25
CA ASP A 246 10.45 -23.31 -1.35
C ASP A 246 9.21 -24.23 -1.35
N PRO A 247 8.72 -24.62 -2.53
CA PRO A 247 7.53 -25.48 -2.66
C PRO A 247 7.66 -26.85 -1.98
N GLU A 248 8.87 -27.31 -1.62
CA GLU A 248 9.12 -28.57 -0.94
C GLU A 248 9.37 -28.42 0.57
N ASN A 249 9.12 -27.24 1.13
CA ASN A 249 9.33 -26.99 2.55
C ASN A 249 8.41 -27.84 3.44
N LEU A 250 8.95 -28.94 3.99
CA LEU A 250 8.21 -29.91 4.80
C LEU A 250 7.65 -29.29 6.09
N LEU A 251 8.34 -28.31 6.67
CA LEU A 251 7.85 -27.62 7.87
C LEU A 251 6.57 -26.85 7.55
N ALA A 252 6.59 -26.02 6.51
CA ALA A 252 5.42 -25.25 6.10
C ALA A 252 4.25 -26.16 5.72
N LYS A 253 4.46 -27.20 4.89
CA LYS A 253 3.42 -28.19 4.56
C LYS A 253 2.82 -28.84 5.82
N SER A 254 3.66 -29.24 6.78
CA SER A 254 3.21 -29.88 8.01
C SER A 254 2.48 -28.90 8.95
N ARG A 255 2.94 -27.66 9.10
CA ARG A 255 2.28 -26.67 9.96
C ARG A 255 0.98 -26.21 9.36
N LEU A 256 0.89 -25.99 8.05
CA LEU A 256 -0.37 -25.68 7.38
C LEU A 256 -1.44 -26.74 7.61
N ASN A 257 -1.08 -28.03 7.56
CA ASN A 257 -2.00 -29.13 7.87
C ASN A 257 -2.45 -29.12 9.35
N VAL A 258 -1.54 -28.84 10.28
CA VAL A 258 -1.88 -28.73 11.71
C VAL A 258 -2.76 -27.51 11.98
N LEU A 259 -2.44 -26.36 11.39
CA LEU A 259 -3.23 -25.13 11.51
C LEU A 259 -4.62 -25.30 10.90
N SER A 260 -4.72 -25.96 9.74
CA SER A 260 -6.00 -26.33 9.14
C SER A 260 -6.75 -27.42 9.92
N GLN A 261 -6.18 -27.99 10.99
CA GLN A 261 -6.91 -28.84 11.92
C GLN A 261 -7.26 -28.09 13.20
N ILE A 262 -6.38 -27.23 13.71
CA ILE A 262 -6.62 -26.40 14.90
C ILE A 262 -7.73 -25.38 14.64
N MET A 263 -7.72 -24.73 13.47
CA MET A 263 -8.79 -23.80 13.06
C MET A 263 -10.15 -24.49 12.92
N PHE A 264 -10.17 -25.81 12.74
CA PHE A 264 -11.40 -26.60 12.60
C PHE A 264 -11.65 -27.51 13.83
N GLY A 265 -10.80 -27.44 14.86
CA GLY A 265 -10.60 -28.55 15.80
C GLY A 265 -10.51 -28.11 17.25
N SER A 266 -11.42 -27.25 17.70
CA SER A 266 -11.93 -27.22 19.07
C SER A 266 -13.05 -26.18 19.23
N GLU A 267 -13.98 -26.10 18.28
CA GLU A 267 -15.17 -25.30 18.49
C GLU A 267 -16.19 -26.13 19.29
N VAL A 268 -16.68 -25.54 20.39
CA VAL A 268 -18.09 -25.71 20.68
C VAL A 268 -18.78 -25.25 19.40
N VAL A 269 -19.29 -26.16 18.57
CA VAL A 269 -20.07 -25.79 17.39
C VAL A 269 -21.28 -25.03 17.92
N ILE A 270 -21.24 -23.71 17.84
CA ILE A 270 -22.35 -22.86 18.22
C ILE A 270 -23.30 -22.90 17.03
N HIS A 271 -24.25 -23.83 17.06
CA HIS A 271 -25.31 -23.85 16.07
C HIS A 271 -26.15 -22.58 16.20
N VAL A 272 -26.20 -21.79 15.13
CA VAL A 272 -27.03 -20.59 15.02
C VAL A 272 -28.25 -20.90 14.15
N GLU A 273 -29.42 -21.01 14.78
CA GLU A 273 -30.68 -21.29 14.08
C GLU A 273 -31.11 -20.11 13.17
N PRO A 274 -31.73 -20.38 12.01
CA PRO A 274 -32.18 -19.32 11.11
C PRO A 274 -33.27 -18.44 11.71
N VAL A 275 -33.26 -17.17 11.31
CA VAL A 275 -34.28 -16.18 11.67
C VAL A 275 -35.42 -16.27 10.66
N ASP A 276 -36.32 -17.22 10.86
CA ASP A 276 -37.48 -17.42 10.00
C ASP A 276 -38.67 -16.57 10.46
N ILE A 277 -38.81 -15.39 9.86
CA ILE A 277 -39.93 -14.47 10.12
C ILE A 277 -41.10 -14.72 9.16
N VAL A 278 -40.78 -15.06 7.91
CA VAL A 278 -41.75 -15.30 6.84
C VAL A 278 -41.38 -16.61 6.15
N GLU A 279 -42.35 -17.52 6.09
CA GLU A 279 -42.23 -18.78 5.37
C GLU A 279 -42.44 -18.57 3.87
N ASP A 280 -41.53 -19.14 3.06
CA ASP A 280 -41.60 -19.17 1.61
C ASP A 280 -41.68 -20.61 1.14
N ASN A 281 -42.53 -20.88 0.13
CA ASN A 281 -42.54 -22.18 -0.52
C ASN A 281 -41.41 -22.24 -1.55
N ILE A 282 -40.19 -22.56 -1.08
CA ILE A 282 -38.98 -22.61 -1.91
C ILE A 282 -39.12 -23.58 -3.08
N GLU A 283 -39.78 -24.72 -2.89
CA GLU A 283 -40.03 -25.68 -3.97
C GLU A 283 -40.88 -25.08 -5.09
N SER A 284 -41.84 -24.21 -4.76
CA SER A 284 -42.60 -23.45 -5.78
C SER A 284 -41.70 -22.42 -6.47
N VAL A 285 -40.88 -21.67 -5.71
CA VAL A 285 -39.95 -20.67 -6.29
C VAL A 285 -38.99 -21.33 -7.29
N ILE A 286 -38.46 -22.51 -6.96
CA ILE A 286 -37.60 -23.31 -7.82
C ILE A 286 -38.38 -23.86 -9.03
N GLY A 287 -39.59 -24.39 -8.80
CA GLY A 287 -40.44 -24.96 -9.85
C GLY A 287 -40.94 -23.95 -10.88
N ASP A 288 -41.13 -22.69 -10.46
CA ASP A 288 -41.58 -21.58 -11.30
C ASP A 288 -40.40 -20.79 -11.92
N ALA A 289 -39.16 -21.28 -11.79
CA ALA A 289 -37.98 -20.56 -12.24
C ALA A 289 -37.93 -20.40 -13.78
N PRO A 290 -37.76 -19.17 -14.30
CA PRO A 290 -37.88 -18.88 -15.73
C PRO A 290 -36.72 -19.45 -16.55
N ASP A 291 -36.91 -19.58 -17.85
CA ASP A 291 -35.88 -20.04 -18.77
C ASP A 291 -34.95 -18.90 -19.21
N ALA A 292 -33.71 -19.23 -19.55
CA ALA A 292 -32.71 -18.26 -20.03
C ALA A 292 -33.20 -17.47 -21.26
N SER A 293 -34.11 -18.01 -22.07
CA SER A 293 -34.70 -17.31 -23.21
C SER A 293 -35.59 -16.13 -22.85
N GLU A 294 -36.09 -16.08 -21.61
CA GLU A 294 -36.89 -14.97 -21.09
C GLU A 294 -36.01 -13.79 -20.67
N TYR A 295 -34.73 -14.05 -20.34
CA TYR A 295 -33.74 -13.05 -19.91
C TYR A 295 -32.43 -13.21 -20.71
N PRO A 296 -32.44 -12.90 -22.02
CA PRO A 296 -31.33 -13.21 -22.92
C PRO A 296 -30.00 -12.49 -22.61
N ASP A 297 -30.07 -11.38 -21.86
CA ASP A 297 -28.91 -10.57 -21.46
C ASP A 297 -28.46 -10.83 -20.02
N ALA A 298 -29.17 -11.68 -19.26
CA ALA A 298 -28.85 -11.98 -17.87
C ALA A 298 -27.89 -13.18 -17.75
N ASP A 299 -26.95 -13.11 -16.81
CA ASP A 299 -26.03 -14.21 -16.53
C ASP A 299 -26.62 -15.18 -15.49
N ALA A 300 -27.48 -14.65 -14.62
CA ALA A 300 -28.29 -15.39 -13.68
C ALA A 300 -29.62 -14.66 -13.41
N ILE A 301 -30.51 -15.26 -12.64
CA ILE A 301 -31.67 -14.57 -12.09
C ILE A 301 -31.85 -14.94 -10.63
N ILE A 302 -32.03 -13.93 -9.79
CA ILE A 302 -32.31 -14.12 -8.37
C ILE A 302 -33.81 -14.33 -8.22
N LEU A 303 -34.21 -15.57 -7.95
CA LEU A 303 -35.61 -15.95 -7.80
C LEU A 303 -36.19 -15.44 -6.47
N LEU A 304 -35.37 -15.49 -5.41
CA LEU A 304 -35.70 -14.99 -4.09
C LEU A 304 -34.48 -14.33 -3.47
N ASN A 305 -34.65 -13.09 -3.00
CA ASN A 305 -33.68 -12.37 -2.18
C ASN A 305 -34.32 -11.98 -0.85
N LYS A 306 -34.13 -12.79 0.20
CA LYS A 306 -34.74 -12.56 1.51
C LYS A 306 -33.70 -12.22 2.56
N PHE A 307 -33.93 -11.14 3.28
CA PHE A 307 -33.18 -10.75 4.46
C PHE A 307 -34.14 -10.69 5.67
N SER A 308 -33.84 -11.46 6.71
CA SER A 308 -34.60 -11.45 7.96
C SER A 308 -33.71 -10.96 9.09
N HIS A 309 -34.19 -10.00 9.88
CA HIS A 309 -33.48 -9.42 11.01
C HIS A 309 -34.36 -9.44 12.25
N GLU A 310 -33.86 -10.05 13.32
CA GLU A 310 -34.47 -10.05 14.64
C GLU A 310 -33.57 -9.30 15.63
N VAL A 311 -34.14 -8.29 16.28
CA VAL A 311 -33.52 -7.61 17.42
C VAL A 311 -34.09 -8.21 18.70
N LEU A 312 -33.22 -8.65 19.60
CA LEU A 312 -33.62 -9.24 20.88
C LEU A 312 -33.85 -8.14 21.94
N GLU A 313 -34.50 -8.50 23.06
CA GLU A 313 -34.71 -7.58 24.19
C GLU A 313 -33.39 -7.04 24.77
N SER A 314 -32.30 -7.81 24.68
CA SER A 314 -30.96 -7.37 25.09
C SER A 314 -30.32 -6.35 24.14
N GLY A 315 -30.90 -6.15 22.95
CA GLY A 315 -30.31 -5.34 21.88
C GLY A 315 -29.37 -6.10 20.94
N ARG A 316 -29.08 -7.37 21.21
CA ARG A 316 -28.36 -8.25 20.28
C ARG A 316 -29.17 -8.45 19.00
N SER A 317 -28.48 -8.49 17.86
CA SER A 317 -29.08 -8.71 16.55
C SER A 317 -28.79 -10.12 16.04
N ARG A 318 -29.78 -10.69 15.35
CA ARG A 318 -29.66 -11.94 14.59
C ARG A 318 -30.21 -11.69 13.20
N TYR A 319 -29.47 -12.05 12.16
CA TYR A 319 -29.92 -11.84 10.79
C TYR A 319 -29.62 -13.03 9.89
N THR A 320 -30.52 -13.31 8.96
CA THR A 320 -30.45 -14.43 8.02
C THR A 320 -30.65 -13.94 6.60
N VAL A 321 -29.70 -14.27 5.74
CA VAL A 321 -29.82 -14.12 4.29
C VAL A 321 -30.28 -15.46 3.72
N HIS A 322 -31.31 -15.45 2.89
CA HIS A 322 -31.78 -16.62 2.14
C HIS A 322 -31.95 -16.24 0.68
N GLN A 323 -31.11 -16.81 -0.18
CA GLN A 323 -31.11 -16.51 -1.61
C GLN A 323 -31.28 -17.78 -2.44
N VAL A 324 -32.06 -17.66 -3.51
CA VAL A 324 -32.26 -18.71 -4.53
C VAL A 324 -31.97 -18.11 -5.89
N VAL A 325 -31.03 -18.68 -6.64
CA VAL A 325 -30.52 -18.10 -7.89
C VAL A 325 -30.44 -19.15 -8.98
N LYS A 326 -30.99 -18.87 -10.16
CA LYS A 326 -30.85 -19.73 -11.35
C LYS A 326 -29.74 -19.21 -12.26
N ILE A 327 -28.86 -20.10 -12.71
CA ILE A 327 -27.69 -19.76 -13.50
C ILE A 327 -27.96 -19.98 -14.98
N PHE A 328 -27.68 -18.99 -15.83
CA PHE A 328 -27.92 -19.06 -17.28
C PHE A 328 -26.66 -19.21 -18.11
N THR A 329 -25.54 -18.64 -17.67
CA THR A 329 -24.30 -18.59 -18.46
C THR A 329 -23.07 -19.04 -17.66
N GLU A 330 -21.96 -19.27 -18.37
CA GLU A 330 -20.65 -19.52 -17.74
C GLU A 330 -20.17 -18.33 -16.89
N ARG A 331 -20.54 -17.11 -17.25
CA ARG A 331 -20.27 -15.93 -16.42
C ARG A 331 -21.08 -15.98 -15.13
N GLY A 332 -22.34 -16.42 -15.20
CA GLY A 332 -23.17 -16.68 -14.02
C GLY A 332 -22.55 -17.72 -13.10
N ILE A 333 -21.96 -18.79 -13.64
CA ILE A 333 -21.20 -19.79 -12.85
C ILE A 333 -20.02 -19.12 -12.12
N GLN A 334 -19.30 -18.20 -12.78
CA GLN A 334 -18.20 -17.48 -12.15
C GLN A 334 -18.67 -16.52 -11.05
N SER A 335 -19.74 -15.77 -11.31
CA SER A 335 -20.28 -14.76 -10.37
C SER A 335 -20.97 -15.38 -9.15
N TYR A 336 -21.58 -16.55 -9.29
CA TYR A 336 -22.33 -17.24 -8.23
C TYR A 336 -21.68 -18.56 -7.81
N GLY A 337 -20.41 -18.77 -8.17
CA GLY A 337 -19.58 -19.88 -7.73
C GLY A 337 -19.41 -19.95 -6.22
N GLU A 338 -19.45 -18.79 -5.58
CA GLU A 338 -19.23 -18.61 -4.16
C GLU A 338 -20.34 -17.73 -3.56
N ALA A 339 -20.98 -18.20 -2.49
CA ALA A 339 -21.82 -17.35 -1.65
C ALA A 339 -20.95 -16.75 -0.53
N ILE A 340 -21.07 -15.44 -0.31
CA ILE A 340 -20.21 -14.71 0.62
C ILE A 340 -21.05 -13.97 1.65
N MET A 341 -20.76 -14.16 2.93
CA MET A 341 -21.41 -13.46 4.04
C MET A 341 -20.37 -12.86 5.00
N PRO A 342 -20.25 -11.52 5.10
CA PRO A 342 -19.38 -10.88 6.08
C PRO A 342 -19.87 -11.05 7.51
N PHE A 343 -18.95 -11.25 8.46
CA PHE A 343 -19.23 -11.29 9.90
C PHE A 343 -18.00 -10.87 10.71
N LYS A 344 -18.21 -10.49 11.98
CA LYS A 344 -17.12 -10.14 12.92
C LYS A 344 -16.73 -11.34 13.78
N SER A 345 -15.64 -12.00 13.43
CA SER A 345 -15.19 -13.27 14.04
C SER A 345 -15.01 -13.24 15.56
N ARG A 346 -14.75 -12.08 16.17
CA ARG A 346 -14.60 -11.94 17.63
C ARG A 346 -15.88 -11.61 18.38
N SER A 347 -16.91 -11.13 17.69
CA SER A 347 -18.13 -10.62 18.32
C SER A 347 -19.43 -11.16 17.73
N GLN A 348 -19.35 -12.03 16.72
CA GLN A 348 -20.49 -12.64 16.04
C GLN A 348 -20.23 -14.12 15.80
N ASN A 349 -21.28 -14.92 15.92
CA ASN A 349 -21.33 -16.31 15.47
C ASN A 349 -21.98 -16.34 14.08
N ILE A 350 -21.57 -17.28 13.24
CA ILE A 350 -22.11 -17.47 11.89
C ILE A 350 -22.35 -18.96 11.63
N GLU A 351 -23.47 -19.28 11.00
CA GLU A 351 -23.82 -20.64 10.57
C GLU A 351 -24.33 -20.61 9.13
N VAL A 352 -23.93 -21.59 8.32
CA VAL A 352 -24.54 -21.84 7.01
C VAL A 352 -25.62 -22.91 7.17
N ASN A 353 -26.88 -22.48 7.20
CA ASN A 353 -28.03 -23.35 7.48
C ASN A 353 -28.42 -24.19 6.26
N ILE A 354 -28.28 -23.64 5.05
CA ILE A 354 -28.53 -24.33 3.78
C ILE A 354 -27.44 -23.91 2.80
N ALA A 355 -26.89 -24.86 2.05
CA ALA A 355 -26.03 -24.59 0.90
C ALA A 355 -26.11 -25.77 -0.07
N ARG A 356 -26.84 -25.61 -1.18
CA ARG A 356 -27.06 -26.68 -2.15
C ARG A 356 -27.23 -26.18 -3.58
N THR A 357 -26.96 -27.08 -4.52
CA THR A 357 -27.21 -26.89 -5.95
C THR A 357 -28.25 -27.89 -6.42
N ILE A 358 -29.30 -27.39 -7.07
CA ILE A 358 -30.32 -28.16 -7.75
C ILE A 358 -29.99 -28.19 -9.24
N LEU A 359 -29.70 -29.37 -9.76
CA LEU A 359 -29.35 -29.58 -11.17
C LEU A 359 -30.61 -29.53 -12.06
N PRO A 360 -30.47 -29.31 -13.38
CA PRO A 360 -31.61 -29.24 -14.31
C PRO A 360 -32.48 -30.50 -14.37
N ASP A 361 -31.96 -31.66 -13.95
CA ASP A 361 -32.73 -32.91 -13.84
C ASP A 361 -33.45 -33.07 -12.49
N GLY A 362 -33.31 -32.10 -11.59
CA GLY A 362 -33.88 -32.07 -10.25
C GLY A 362 -33.01 -32.74 -9.18
N ALA A 363 -31.83 -33.26 -9.51
CA ALA A 363 -30.91 -33.80 -8.52
C ALA A 363 -30.37 -32.69 -7.61
N VAL A 364 -30.37 -32.92 -6.29
CA VAL A 364 -29.85 -31.99 -5.29
C VAL A 364 -28.45 -32.42 -4.87
N VAL A 365 -27.52 -31.48 -4.88
CA VAL A 365 -26.14 -31.65 -4.43
C VAL A 365 -25.88 -30.68 -3.28
N GLU A 366 -25.77 -31.21 -2.07
CA GLU A 366 -25.40 -30.44 -0.87
C GLU A 366 -23.92 -30.05 -0.92
N ALA A 367 -23.59 -28.86 -0.42
CA ALA A 367 -22.20 -28.42 -0.27
C ALA A 367 -21.51 -29.30 0.79
N PRO A 368 -20.37 -29.93 0.46
CA PRO A 368 -19.61 -30.73 1.43
C PRO A 368 -18.90 -29.83 2.46
N ASP A 369 -18.47 -30.40 3.58
CA ASP A 369 -17.80 -29.64 4.66
C ASP A 369 -16.58 -28.85 4.18
N GLU A 370 -15.88 -29.34 3.15
CA GLU A 370 -14.72 -28.64 2.57
C GLU A 370 -15.08 -27.41 1.73
N SER A 371 -16.36 -27.15 1.46
CA SER A 371 -16.81 -25.96 0.71
C SER A 371 -16.91 -24.70 1.58
N PHE A 372 -16.81 -24.81 2.90
CA PHE A 372 -17.00 -23.69 3.82
C PHE A 372 -15.66 -23.14 4.28
N HIS A 373 -15.43 -21.85 4.05
CA HIS A 373 -14.18 -21.19 4.38
C HIS A 373 -14.42 -19.85 5.03
N ASP A 374 -13.65 -19.55 6.07
CA ASP A 374 -13.61 -18.23 6.67
C ASP A 374 -12.33 -17.55 6.17
N VAL A 375 -12.47 -16.47 5.41
CA VAL A 375 -11.34 -15.77 4.78
C VAL A 375 -11.32 -14.30 5.18
N THR A 376 -10.14 -13.71 5.24
CA THR A 376 -10.03 -12.25 5.41
C THR A 376 -10.48 -11.57 4.10
N PRO A 377 -11.34 -10.53 4.17
CA PRO A 377 -11.74 -9.77 3.01
C PRO A 377 -10.52 -9.28 2.20
N PRO A 378 -10.49 -9.48 0.87
CA PRO A 378 -9.44 -8.95 0.02
C PRO A 378 -9.29 -7.42 0.17
N GLY A 379 -8.05 -6.92 0.08
CA GLY A 379 -7.76 -5.48 0.15
C GLY A 379 -7.55 -4.90 1.55
N LEU A 380 -8.04 -5.52 2.64
CA LEU A 380 -7.83 -4.98 4.00
C LEU A 380 -6.35 -4.78 4.35
N LEU A 381 -5.50 -5.76 4.01
CA LEU A 381 -4.06 -5.70 4.27
C LEU A 381 -3.34 -4.69 3.37
N GLU A 382 -3.87 -4.38 2.17
CA GLU A 382 -3.28 -3.38 1.27
C GLU A 382 -3.35 -1.98 1.89
N TYR A 383 -4.36 -1.72 2.73
CA TYR A 383 -4.55 -0.48 3.47
C TYR A 383 -3.96 -0.49 4.89
N ASN A 384 -3.17 -1.51 5.25
CA ASN A 384 -2.68 -1.73 6.64
C ASN A 384 -3.80 -1.73 7.69
N LEU A 385 -4.99 -2.24 7.33
CA LEU A 385 -6.14 -2.36 8.22
C LEU A 385 -6.20 -3.76 8.83
N PHE A 386 -6.19 -3.81 10.16
CA PHE A 386 -6.35 -5.01 10.96
C PHE A 386 -7.74 -4.99 11.61
N SER A 387 -8.61 -5.90 11.17
CA SER A 387 -9.99 -6.02 11.63
C SER A 387 -10.32 -7.47 11.99
N ASP A 388 -11.36 -7.68 12.80
CA ASP A 388 -11.95 -9.01 13.04
C ASP A 388 -13.01 -9.38 12.01
N MET A 389 -13.23 -8.52 11.01
CA MET A 389 -14.10 -8.79 9.87
C MET A 389 -13.55 -9.94 9.03
N MET A 390 -14.40 -10.95 8.84
CA MET A 390 -14.15 -12.14 8.03
C MET A 390 -15.29 -12.32 7.04
N TRP A 391 -15.02 -13.01 5.95
CA TRP A 391 -16.02 -13.48 5.00
C TRP A 391 -16.22 -14.97 5.17
N LYS A 392 -17.47 -15.40 5.43
CA LYS A 392 -17.88 -16.79 5.27
C LYS A 392 -18.14 -17.03 3.79
N VAL A 393 -17.26 -17.79 3.16
CA VAL A 393 -17.32 -18.18 1.76
C VAL A 393 -17.84 -19.61 1.67
N VAL A 394 -18.80 -19.83 0.79
CA VAL A 394 -19.40 -21.13 0.51
C VAL A 394 -19.23 -21.44 -0.97
N ALA A 395 -18.32 -22.37 -1.30
CA ALA A 395 -18.11 -22.82 -2.67
C ALA A 395 -19.27 -23.73 -3.12
N MET A 396 -20.08 -23.25 -4.05
CA MET A 396 -21.29 -23.94 -4.51
C MET A 396 -20.94 -25.15 -5.40
N PRO A 397 -21.38 -26.37 -5.05
CA PRO A 397 -20.97 -27.58 -5.74
C PRO A 397 -21.68 -27.75 -7.08
N SER A 398 -21.05 -28.48 -8.03
CA SER A 398 -21.72 -29.01 -9.24
C SER A 398 -22.46 -27.98 -10.10
N LEU A 399 -21.97 -26.74 -10.17
CA LEU A 399 -22.55 -25.71 -11.03
C LEU A 399 -22.47 -26.09 -12.51
N GLN A 400 -23.60 -25.91 -13.20
CA GLN A 400 -23.75 -26.05 -14.64
C GLN A 400 -24.87 -25.15 -15.13
N LEU A 401 -24.94 -24.93 -16.44
CA LEU A 401 -25.98 -24.10 -17.04
C LEU A 401 -27.39 -24.64 -16.71
N GLY A 402 -28.27 -23.75 -16.26
CA GLY A 402 -29.63 -24.07 -15.82
C GLY A 402 -29.75 -24.59 -14.40
N ALA A 403 -28.63 -24.79 -13.68
CA ALA A 403 -28.68 -25.15 -12.26
C ALA A 403 -29.23 -23.99 -11.42
N ILE A 404 -29.81 -24.33 -10.27
CA ILE A 404 -30.29 -23.39 -9.27
C ILE A 404 -29.45 -23.59 -8.01
N ILE A 405 -28.92 -22.50 -7.44
CA ILE A 405 -28.32 -22.53 -6.12
C ILE A 405 -29.29 -22.00 -5.08
N GLU A 406 -29.21 -22.58 -3.89
CA GLU A 406 -29.88 -22.08 -2.69
C GLU A 406 -28.87 -22.03 -1.55
N TYR A 407 -28.83 -20.89 -0.87
CA TYR A 407 -28.09 -20.77 0.37
C TYR A 407 -28.86 -19.96 1.41
N GLN A 408 -28.70 -20.36 2.67
CA GLN A 408 -29.22 -19.68 3.85
C GLN A 408 -28.08 -19.56 4.87
N ILE A 409 -27.76 -18.33 5.27
CA ILE A 409 -26.66 -18.05 6.19
C ILE A 409 -27.16 -17.13 7.29
N THR A 410 -26.92 -17.49 8.55
CA THR A 410 -27.33 -16.73 9.72
C THR A 410 -26.14 -16.23 10.51
N VAL A 411 -26.21 -14.97 10.93
CA VAL A 411 -25.24 -14.32 11.83
C VAL A 411 -25.95 -13.84 13.08
N GLU A 412 -25.30 -14.03 14.22
CA GLU A 412 -25.80 -13.65 15.55
C GLU A 412 -24.71 -12.93 16.33
N ASP A 413 -25.02 -11.77 16.91
CA ASP A 413 -24.10 -11.09 17.83
C ASP A 413 -23.81 -11.98 19.04
N ALA A 414 -22.56 -12.26 19.37
CA ALA A 414 -22.17 -13.17 20.46
C ALA A 414 -21.93 -12.45 21.81
N ALA A 415 -21.67 -11.15 21.77
CA ALA A 415 -21.42 -10.31 22.95
C ALA A 415 -22.56 -9.31 23.18
N GLU A 416 -22.69 -8.83 24.42
CA GLU A 416 -23.57 -7.70 24.73
C GLU A 416 -23.11 -6.43 23.99
N PRO A 417 -24.03 -5.52 23.62
CA PRO A 417 -23.69 -4.27 22.94
C PRO A 417 -22.58 -3.49 23.65
N VAL A 418 -21.71 -2.85 22.86
CA VAL A 418 -20.55 -2.09 23.35
C VAL A 418 -20.96 -0.82 24.13
N SER A 419 -22.23 -0.42 24.05
CA SER A 419 -22.80 0.76 24.72
C SER A 419 -23.99 0.35 25.59
N ASP A 420 -24.18 1.06 26.69
CA ASP A 420 -25.42 1.01 27.50
C ASP A 420 -26.66 1.44 26.69
N LYS A 421 -26.47 2.07 25.52
CA LYS A 421 -27.53 2.43 24.58
C LYS A 421 -27.77 1.28 23.60
N ILE A 422 -29.00 0.75 23.60
CA ILE A 422 -29.45 -0.25 22.63
C ILE A 422 -29.86 0.45 21.33
N TRP A 423 -28.94 0.48 20.37
CA TRP A 423 -29.20 0.99 19.01
C TRP A 423 -29.10 -0.12 17.97
N PHE A 424 -29.94 -0.01 16.95
CA PHE A 424 -29.93 -0.88 15.79
C PHE A 424 -30.30 -0.07 14.55
N TRP A 425 -29.67 -0.41 13.43
CA TRP A 425 -29.92 0.20 12.13
C TRP A 425 -29.66 -0.85 11.06
N GLY A 426 -30.04 -0.55 9.83
CA GLY A 426 -29.82 -1.46 8.71
C GLY A 426 -30.67 -1.10 7.51
N GLY A 427 -30.68 -1.99 6.53
CA GLY A 427 -31.34 -1.74 5.26
C GLY A 427 -30.98 -2.79 4.22
N MET A 428 -31.56 -2.64 3.03
CA MET A 428 -31.30 -3.51 1.90
C MET A 428 -31.62 -2.79 0.58
N ALA A 429 -30.80 -3.02 -0.43
CA ALA A 429 -31.12 -2.68 -1.82
C ALA A 429 -32.00 -3.78 -2.43
N PHE A 430 -33.05 -3.39 -3.15
CA PHE A 430 -34.01 -4.31 -3.76
C PHE A 430 -33.71 -4.60 -5.25
N GLN A 431 -32.60 -4.10 -5.79
CA GLN A 431 -32.19 -4.28 -7.19
C GLN A 431 -30.65 -4.45 -7.26
N THR A 432 -30.18 -5.22 -8.25
CA THR A 432 -28.75 -5.49 -8.49
C THR A 432 -28.43 -5.56 -9.99
N THR A 433 -27.23 -5.99 -10.36
CA THR A 433 -26.78 -6.19 -11.75
C THR A 433 -27.37 -7.42 -12.42
N GLU A 434 -28.10 -8.25 -11.68
CA GLU A 434 -28.92 -9.34 -12.19
C GLU A 434 -30.40 -9.03 -11.97
N PRO A 435 -31.32 -9.55 -12.80
CA PRO A 435 -32.74 -9.45 -12.52
C PRO A 435 -33.09 -10.17 -11.21
N ILE A 436 -34.05 -9.61 -10.47
CA ILE A 436 -34.58 -10.21 -9.24
C ILE A 436 -36.09 -10.36 -9.39
N LEU A 437 -36.64 -11.55 -9.16
CA LEU A 437 -38.10 -11.75 -9.22
C LEU A 437 -38.82 -11.27 -7.95
N GLN A 438 -38.20 -11.49 -6.79
CA GLN A 438 -38.79 -11.13 -5.51
C GLN A 438 -37.72 -10.82 -4.46
N SER A 439 -37.83 -9.65 -3.84
CA SER A 439 -37.03 -9.27 -2.67
C SER A 439 -37.90 -9.07 -1.44
N LYS A 440 -37.42 -9.49 -0.27
CA LYS A 440 -38.12 -9.35 1.02
C LYS A 440 -37.16 -8.90 2.10
N TYR A 441 -37.55 -7.88 2.86
CA TYR A 441 -36.88 -7.50 4.10
C TYR A 441 -37.85 -7.65 5.26
N ALA A 442 -37.53 -8.51 6.22
CA ALA A 442 -38.32 -8.74 7.42
C ALA A 442 -37.54 -8.25 8.65
N LEU A 443 -38.11 -7.32 9.42
CA LEU A 443 -37.54 -6.83 10.66
C LEU A 443 -38.48 -7.15 11.82
N ARG A 444 -38.03 -7.95 12.79
CA ARG A 444 -38.73 -8.22 14.05
C ARG A 444 -38.02 -7.52 15.19
N VAL A 445 -38.76 -6.70 15.93
CA VAL A 445 -38.24 -5.95 17.09
C VAL A 445 -39.15 -6.14 18.31
N PRO A 446 -38.63 -6.00 19.54
CA PRO A 446 -39.46 -5.94 20.74
C PRO A 446 -40.47 -4.81 20.63
N LYS A 447 -41.68 -5.01 21.17
CA LYS A 447 -42.80 -4.08 20.99
C LYS A 447 -42.53 -2.67 21.53
N ASP A 448 -41.67 -2.54 22.54
CA ASP A 448 -41.32 -1.28 23.16
C ASP A 448 -40.18 -0.52 22.45
N PHE A 449 -39.55 -1.14 21.45
CA PHE A 449 -38.49 -0.51 20.68
C PHE A 449 -39.08 0.40 19.60
N THR A 450 -38.49 1.59 19.44
CA THR A 450 -38.90 2.55 18.42
C THR A 450 -37.77 2.78 17.43
N PHE A 451 -38.13 2.97 16.15
CA PHE A 451 -37.19 3.30 15.09
C PHE A 451 -37.89 4.06 13.97
N LYS A 452 -37.08 4.71 13.12
CA LYS A 452 -37.50 5.39 11.90
C LYS A 452 -36.98 4.61 10.70
N TRP A 453 -37.73 4.62 9.60
CA TRP A 453 -37.30 4.03 8.34
C TRP A 453 -37.59 4.98 7.18
N LYS A 454 -36.90 4.78 6.06
CA LYS A 454 -37.10 5.49 4.81
C LYS A 454 -36.81 4.58 3.62
N THR A 455 -37.58 4.73 2.55
CA THR A 455 -37.29 4.12 1.26
C THR A 455 -36.79 5.17 0.27
N TYR A 456 -35.92 4.74 -0.64
CA TYR A 456 -35.31 5.57 -1.67
C TYR A 456 -35.59 4.94 -3.02
N ASN A 457 -35.87 5.77 -4.04
CA ASN A 457 -36.20 5.33 -5.39
C ASN A 457 -37.34 4.27 -5.45
N ALA A 458 -38.16 4.21 -4.41
CA ALA A 458 -39.26 3.26 -4.27
C ALA A 458 -40.32 3.80 -3.30
N GLU A 459 -41.59 3.52 -3.60
CA GLU A 459 -42.73 3.80 -2.73
C GLU A 459 -43.22 2.46 -2.13
N ILE A 460 -42.60 2.02 -1.02
CA ILE A 460 -42.89 0.74 -0.37
C ILE A 460 -43.22 1.00 1.09
N GLU A 461 -44.37 0.52 1.54
CA GLU A 461 -44.78 0.52 2.94
C GLU A 461 -44.67 -0.89 3.52
N PRO A 462 -44.26 -1.06 4.80
CA PRO A 462 -44.20 -2.37 5.41
C PRO A 462 -45.59 -2.91 5.73
N ILE A 463 -45.74 -4.22 5.61
CA ILE A 463 -46.80 -4.96 6.28
C ILE A 463 -46.40 -5.10 7.75
N ILE A 464 -47.21 -4.57 8.67
CA ILE A 464 -46.92 -4.57 10.10
C ILE A 464 -47.77 -5.62 10.81
N LEU A 465 -47.11 -6.52 11.54
CA LEU A 465 -47.73 -7.59 12.31
C LEU A 465 -47.32 -7.47 13.79
N HIS A 466 -48.28 -7.53 14.70
CA HIS A 466 -48.03 -7.47 16.13
C HIS A 466 -48.35 -8.82 16.79
N ASN A 467 -47.50 -9.25 17.72
CA ASN A 467 -47.81 -10.32 18.66
C ASN A 467 -47.67 -9.82 20.12
N GLU A 468 -47.67 -10.72 21.10
CA GLU A 468 -47.62 -10.33 22.52
C GLU A 468 -46.33 -9.62 22.92
N THR A 469 -45.18 -9.98 22.31
CA THR A 469 -43.85 -9.52 22.71
C THR A 469 -43.16 -8.64 21.66
N ASN A 470 -43.47 -8.83 20.38
CA ASN A 470 -42.73 -8.29 19.24
C ASN A 470 -43.65 -7.62 18.21
N THR A 471 -43.06 -6.72 17.42
CA THR A 471 -43.62 -6.18 16.18
C THR A 471 -42.74 -6.58 15.01
N THR A 472 -43.35 -7.08 13.94
CA THR A 472 -42.70 -7.45 12.69
C THR A 472 -43.09 -6.47 11.59
N TYR A 473 -42.10 -5.99 10.84
CA TYR A 473 -42.23 -5.14 9.66
C TYR A 473 -41.72 -5.90 8.46
N LEU A 474 -42.55 -6.07 7.43
CA LEU A 474 -42.19 -6.79 6.22
C LEU A 474 -42.32 -5.88 5.00
N TRP A 475 -41.20 -5.55 4.37
CA TRP A 475 -41.16 -4.90 3.06
C TRP A 475 -41.00 -5.95 1.97
N VAL A 476 -41.87 -5.90 0.97
CA VAL A 476 -41.81 -6.78 -0.21
C VAL A 476 -41.63 -5.91 -1.44
N TYR A 477 -40.65 -6.25 -2.26
CA TYR A 477 -40.42 -5.62 -3.55
C TYR A 477 -40.49 -6.68 -4.65
N GLY A 478 -41.22 -6.36 -5.72
CA GLY A 478 -41.48 -7.28 -6.81
C GLY A 478 -40.29 -7.44 -7.76
N GLU A 479 -40.60 -7.78 -9.00
CA GLU A 479 -39.60 -8.00 -10.03
C GLU A 479 -38.83 -6.71 -10.36
N THR A 480 -37.52 -6.84 -10.53
CA THR A 480 -36.62 -5.76 -10.95
C THR A 480 -35.75 -6.21 -12.12
N GLU A 481 -35.57 -5.32 -13.08
CA GLU A 481 -34.62 -5.51 -14.18
C GLU A 481 -33.17 -5.41 -13.68
N ALA A 482 -32.23 -6.04 -14.40
CA ALA A 482 -30.80 -5.89 -14.16
C ALA A 482 -30.33 -4.43 -14.36
N ILE A 483 -29.43 -3.98 -13.49
CA ILE A 483 -28.71 -2.72 -13.67
C ILE A 483 -27.59 -2.92 -14.68
N GLN A 484 -27.65 -2.17 -15.77
CA GLN A 484 -26.53 -2.06 -16.70
C GLN A 484 -25.51 -1.06 -16.14
N LEU A 485 -24.34 -1.56 -15.74
CA LEU A 485 -23.26 -0.70 -15.25
C LEU A 485 -22.71 0.19 -16.38
N GLU A 486 -22.56 1.48 -16.10
CA GLU A 486 -22.00 2.47 -17.01
C GLU A 486 -20.72 3.05 -16.39
N LEU A 487 -19.66 3.23 -17.18
CA LEU A 487 -18.37 3.79 -16.71
C LEU A 487 -18.58 5.12 -16.00
N ASN A 488 -18.12 5.25 -14.76
CA ASN A 488 -18.29 6.43 -13.90
C ASN A 488 -19.76 6.85 -13.70
N MET A 489 -20.66 5.89 -13.49
CA MET A 489 -22.02 6.20 -13.02
C MET A 489 -22.04 6.61 -11.55
N ALA A 490 -23.14 7.21 -11.11
CA ALA A 490 -23.41 7.41 -9.69
C ALA A 490 -23.40 6.09 -8.91
N SER A 491 -23.14 6.16 -7.59
CA SER A 491 -23.20 4.99 -6.70
C SER A 491 -24.54 4.27 -6.86
N LEU A 492 -24.52 2.94 -6.80
CA LEU A 492 -25.73 2.12 -6.87
C LEU A 492 -26.75 2.56 -5.82
N ALA A 493 -26.32 2.89 -4.60
CA ALA A 493 -27.20 3.32 -3.52
C ALA A 493 -28.03 4.59 -3.82
N ASP A 494 -27.55 5.44 -4.73
CA ASP A 494 -28.26 6.66 -5.14
C ASP A 494 -29.35 6.39 -6.19
N ILE A 495 -29.25 5.29 -6.94
CA ILE A 495 -30.12 5.01 -8.09
C ILE A 495 -31.06 3.82 -7.88
N VAL A 496 -30.74 2.89 -6.97
CA VAL A 496 -31.54 1.67 -6.76
C VAL A 496 -32.67 1.89 -5.76
N PRO A 497 -33.80 1.16 -5.91
CA PRO A 497 -34.79 1.04 -4.86
C PRO A 497 -34.17 0.42 -3.62
N ARG A 498 -34.21 1.11 -2.47
CA ARG A 498 -33.64 0.60 -1.21
C ARG A 498 -34.40 1.03 0.03
N LEU A 499 -34.22 0.28 1.10
CA LEU A 499 -34.71 0.55 2.45
C LEU A 499 -33.54 0.91 3.38
N SER A 500 -33.75 1.87 4.28
CA SER A 500 -32.88 2.08 5.44
C SER A 500 -33.71 2.40 6.68
N TYR A 501 -33.22 2.01 7.86
CA TYR A 501 -33.84 2.33 9.13
C TYR A 501 -32.82 2.52 10.25
N SER A 502 -33.22 3.22 11.30
CA SER A 502 -32.42 3.44 12.50
C SER A 502 -33.28 3.67 13.73
N SER A 503 -32.88 3.11 14.86
CA SER A 503 -33.48 3.35 16.18
C SER A 503 -32.86 4.53 16.94
N VAL A 504 -31.80 5.14 16.41
CA VAL A 504 -31.18 6.32 17.03
C VAL A 504 -32.14 7.51 16.91
N GLN A 505 -32.40 8.18 18.02
CA GLN A 505 -33.46 9.17 18.11
C GLN A 505 -33.05 10.52 17.51
N SER A 506 -31.79 10.93 17.73
CA SER A 506 -31.24 12.22 17.30
C SER A 506 -29.77 12.15 16.93
N TRP A 507 -29.29 13.14 16.16
CA TRP A 507 -27.86 13.33 15.93
C TRP A 507 -27.11 13.80 17.18
N ASP A 508 -27.77 14.52 18.08
CA ASP A 508 -27.18 14.91 19.37
C ASP A 508 -26.80 13.68 20.20
N ASP A 509 -27.61 12.61 20.15
CA ASP A 509 -27.28 11.34 20.80
C ASP A 509 -25.98 10.72 20.27
N VAL A 510 -25.77 10.81 18.95
CA VAL A 510 -24.55 10.33 18.26
C VAL A 510 -23.35 11.18 18.67
N ALA A 511 -23.51 12.50 18.73
CA ALA A 511 -22.46 13.42 19.17
C ALA A 511 -22.05 13.18 20.62
N SER A 512 -23.02 13.05 21.53
CA SER A 512 -22.75 12.73 22.94
C SER A 512 -22.06 11.38 23.10
N TRP A 513 -22.53 10.36 22.37
CA TRP A 513 -21.93 9.02 22.39
C TRP A 513 -20.47 9.04 21.93
N TYR A 514 -20.15 9.70 20.81
CA TYR A 514 -18.77 9.79 20.35
C TYR A 514 -17.89 10.61 21.30
N ASN A 515 -18.42 11.70 21.88
CA ASN A 515 -17.69 12.46 22.90
C ASN A 515 -17.34 11.60 24.12
N GLU A 516 -18.25 10.76 24.60
CA GLU A 516 -17.97 9.82 25.70
C GLU A 516 -16.86 8.82 25.35
N LEU A 517 -16.75 8.42 24.08
CA LEU A 517 -15.66 7.56 23.60
C LEU A 517 -14.32 8.30 23.51
N ALA A 518 -14.33 9.53 23.02
CA ALA A 518 -13.12 10.25 22.63
C ALA A 518 -12.52 11.12 23.75
N VAL A 519 -13.30 11.57 24.75
CA VAL A 519 -12.88 12.62 25.69
C VAL A 519 -11.58 12.31 26.44
N GLU A 520 -11.38 11.08 26.91
CA GLU A 520 -10.13 10.70 27.60
C GLU A 520 -8.96 10.49 26.64
N CYS A 521 -9.24 10.27 25.36
CA CYS A 521 -8.25 9.95 24.35
C CYS A 521 -7.44 11.19 23.92
N TYR A 522 -7.93 12.39 24.20
CA TYR A 522 -7.21 13.65 23.95
C TYR A 522 -6.14 13.99 25.00
N ASN A 523 -6.02 13.21 26.08
CA ASN A 523 -5.02 13.48 27.11
C ASN A 523 -3.60 13.50 26.52
N THR A 524 -2.75 14.41 27.00
CA THR A 524 -1.37 14.59 26.56
C THR A 524 -0.36 14.21 27.65
N ASP A 525 0.92 14.21 27.31
CA ASP A 525 2.04 14.06 28.25
C ASP A 525 3.19 15.04 27.92
N GLU A 526 4.25 15.05 28.73
CA GLU A 526 5.41 15.93 28.57
C GLU A 526 6.10 15.78 27.19
N MET A 527 6.01 14.61 26.55
CA MET A 527 6.62 14.36 25.25
C MET A 527 5.85 15.07 24.14
N ILE A 528 4.52 14.98 24.15
CA ILE A 528 3.67 15.73 23.21
C ILE A 528 3.83 17.24 23.46
N GLU A 529 3.79 17.67 24.72
CA GLU A 529 3.91 19.10 25.08
C GLU A 529 5.23 19.71 24.61
N SER A 530 6.35 19.02 24.82
CA SER A 530 7.66 19.48 24.35
C SER A 530 7.77 19.49 22.82
N THR A 531 7.20 18.48 22.15
CA THR A 531 7.19 18.42 20.68
C THR A 531 6.36 19.55 20.09
N VAL A 532 5.16 19.82 20.63
CA VAL A 532 4.33 20.95 20.19
C VAL A 532 5.09 22.26 20.39
N ALA A 533 5.72 22.46 21.55
CA ALA A 533 6.51 23.65 21.82
C ALA A 533 7.69 23.84 20.83
N GLU A 534 8.33 22.75 20.41
CA GLU A 534 9.39 22.78 19.38
C GLU A 534 8.83 23.12 18.00
N LEU A 535 7.76 22.45 17.57
CA LEU A 535 7.11 22.66 16.27
C LEU A 535 6.69 24.12 16.08
N ILE A 536 6.14 24.74 17.13
CA ILE A 536 5.62 26.11 17.06
C ILE A 536 6.63 27.19 17.48
N ALA A 537 7.86 26.83 17.85
CA ALA A 537 8.82 27.75 18.45
C ALA A 537 9.12 29.00 17.58
N ASN A 538 9.05 28.84 16.26
CA ASN A 538 9.31 29.90 15.28
C ASN A 538 8.04 30.48 14.64
N ALA A 539 6.86 29.96 14.98
CA ALA A 539 5.59 30.40 14.44
C ALA A 539 5.19 31.77 15.02
N LYS A 540 4.80 32.68 14.15
CA LYS A 540 4.41 34.07 14.45
C LYS A 540 2.90 34.28 14.39
N THR A 541 2.19 33.41 13.68
CA THR A 541 0.73 33.45 13.50
C THR A 541 0.14 32.12 13.97
N ASP A 542 -1.17 32.10 14.24
CA ASP A 542 -1.84 30.83 14.55
C ASP A 542 -1.85 29.89 13.34
N GLU A 543 -1.92 30.44 12.12
CA GLU A 543 -1.78 29.69 10.87
C GLU A 543 -0.49 28.87 10.80
N GLU A 544 0.66 29.52 11.06
CA GLU A 544 1.97 28.86 11.03
C GLU A 544 2.08 27.76 12.11
N LYS A 545 1.35 27.88 13.23
CA LYS A 545 1.28 26.81 14.24
C LYS A 545 0.46 25.63 13.75
N ILE A 546 -0.69 25.91 13.13
CA ILE A 546 -1.61 24.90 12.62
C ILE A 546 -0.94 24.09 11.52
N GLU A 547 -0.32 24.76 10.54
CA GLU A 547 0.44 24.13 9.45
C GLU A 547 1.53 23.19 10.00
N ALA A 548 2.35 23.66 10.95
CA ALA A 548 3.41 22.86 11.54
C ALA A 548 2.88 21.58 12.22
N ILE A 549 1.76 21.67 12.95
CA ILE A 549 1.15 20.53 13.62
C ILE A 549 0.47 19.60 12.62
N TYR A 550 -0.30 20.13 11.67
CA TYR A 550 -0.97 19.37 10.63
C TYR A 550 0.05 18.56 9.82
N TYR A 551 1.12 19.20 9.33
CA TYR A 551 2.16 18.53 8.57
C TYR A 551 2.95 17.51 9.38
N PHE A 552 3.17 17.76 10.66
CA PHE A 552 3.76 16.76 11.55
C PHE A 552 2.89 15.51 11.63
N VAL A 553 1.60 15.65 11.93
CA VAL A 553 0.71 14.48 12.07
C VAL A 553 0.49 13.79 10.72
N ALA A 554 0.32 14.55 9.63
CA ALA A 554 0.10 14.01 8.30
C ALA A 554 1.32 13.20 7.80
N SER A 555 2.54 13.67 8.04
CA SER A 555 3.76 13.06 7.49
C SER A 555 4.54 12.14 8.44
N GLN A 556 4.41 12.30 9.77
CA GLN A 556 5.20 11.55 10.76
C GLN A 556 4.41 10.46 11.48
N ILE A 557 3.09 10.38 11.28
CA ILE A 557 2.23 9.33 11.85
C ILE A 557 1.69 8.49 10.70
N ARG A 558 2.10 7.23 10.60
CA ARG A 558 1.70 6.34 9.51
C ARG A 558 0.26 5.88 9.68
N TYR A 559 -0.45 5.72 8.57
CA TYR A 559 -1.80 5.16 8.61
C TYR A 559 -1.77 3.64 8.84
N VAL A 560 -2.28 3.21 9.99
CA VAL A 560 -2.46 1.79 10.36
C VAL A 560 -3.71 1.66 11.22
N GLY A 561 -4.72 0.93 10.74
CA GLY A 561 -5.98 0.77 11.48
C GLY A 561 -6.09 -0.52 12.23
N VAL A 562 -6.60 -0.45 13.45
CA VAL A 562 -6.84 -1.61 14.33
C VAL A 562 -8.27 -1.52 14.86
N GLU A 563 -9.20 -2.18 14.18
CA GLU A 563 -10.65 -1.96 14.31
C GLU A 563 -11.37 -3.10 15.03
N TYR A 564 -10.87 -3.51 16.20
CA TYR A 564 -11.49 -4.59 16.98
C TYR A 564 -12.54 -4.06 17.95
N GLY A 565 -13.75 -4.63 17.91
CA GLY A 565 -14.82 -4.35 18.87
C GLY A 565 -15.08 -2.84 19.05
N LYS A 566 -14.89 -2.32 20.27
CA LYS A 566 -15.03 -0.89 20.60
C LYS A 566 -14.05 0.01 19.84
N GLY A 567 -12.86 -0.51 19.51
CA GLY A 567 -11.83 0.19 18.74
C GLY A 567 -12.22 0.48 17.28
N ALA A 568 -13.32 -0.09 16.78
CA ALA A 568 -13.90 0.34 15.50
C ALA A 568 -14.44 1.79 15.55
N TYR A 569 -14.81 2.29 16.74
CA TYR A 569 -15.35 3.65 16.92
C TYR A 569 -14.54 4.50 17.89
N GLN A 570 -14.00 3.91 18.95
CA GLN A 570 -13.21 4.64 19.95
C GLN A 570 -11.78 4.87 19.43
N PRO A 571 -11.28 6.12 19.40
CA PRO A 571 -9.87 6.39 19.09
C PRO A 571 -8.95 5.86 20.19
N ASN A 572 -7.72 5.55 19.84
CA ASN A 572 -6.63 5.31 20.78
C ASN A 572 -6.22 6.62 21.47
N TYR A 573 -5.57 6.49 22.63
CA TYR A 573 -5.05 7.64 23.35
C TYR A 573 -3.96 8.36 22.54
N ALA A 574 -3.99 9.69 22.52
CA ALA A 574 -3.03 10.51 21.78
C ALA A 574 -1.57 10.19 22.15
N GLN A 575 -1.29 9.85 23.41
CA GLN A 575 0.05 9.42 23.83
C GLN A 575 0.50 8.14 23.14
N ASP A 576 -0.40 7.18 22.94
CA ASP A 576 -0.07 5.90 22.31
C ASP A 576 0.15 6.09 20.81
N VAL A 577 -0.73 6.84 20.14
CA VAL A 577 -0.58 7.21 18.72
C VAL A 577 0.76 7.94 18.49
N PHE A 578 1.09 8.90 19.36
CA PHE A 578 2.34 9.65 19.27
C PHE A 578 3.59 8.77 19.44
N ARG A 579 3.61 7.91 20.48
CA ARG A 579 4.75 7.03 20.77
C ARG A 579 4.94 5.96 19.71
N ASN A 580 3.84 5.38 19.23
CA ASN A 580 3.86 4.29 18.26
C ASN A 580 4.11 4.77 16.82
N ARG A 581 3.92 6.07 16.53
CA ARG A 581 4.06 6.67 15.19
C ARG A 581 3.12 6.06 14.15
N PHE A 582 1.98 5.54 14.58
CA PHE A 582 0.90 5.09 13.69
C PHE A 582 -0.48 5.21 14.32
N GLY A 583 -1.51 5.26 13.49
CA GLY A 583 -2.93 5.23 13.85
C GLY A 583 -3.81 5.33 12.62
N ASP A 584 -5.11 5.05 12.75
CA ASP A 584 -6.10 5.26 11.67
C ASP A 584 -6.67 6.69 11.66
N CYS A 585 -7.78 6.91 10.96
CA CYS A 585 -8.37 8.23 10.77
C CYS A 585 -8.76 8.91 12.09
N LYS A 586 -9.43 8.18 12.99
CA LYS A 586 -9.84 8.73 14.29
C LYS A 586 -8.63 8.98 15.19
N ASP A 587 -7.62 8.11 15.14
CA ASP A 587 -6.39 8.25 15.93
C ASP A 587 -5.58 9.48 15.49
N LYS A 588 -5.37 9.65 14.18
CA LYS A 588 -4.64 10.79 13.62
C LYS A 588 -5.39 12.10 13.88
N ALA A 589 -6.72 12.12 13.71
CA ALA A 589 -7.54 13.27 14.07
C ALA A 589 -7.43 13.60 15.58
N THR A 590 -7.52 12.59 16.46
CA THR A 590 -7.41 12.76 17.91
C THR A 590 -6.05 13.33 18.33
N LEU A 591 -4.94 12.79 17.82
CA LEU A 591 -3.61 13.33 18.11
C LEU A 591 -3.47 14.77 17.63
N MET A 592 -3.92 15.07 16.41
CA MET A 592 -3.85 16.42 15.84
C MET A 592 -4.65 17.42 16.67
N ILE A 593 -5.88 17.08 17.06
CA ILE A 593 -6.72 17.93 17.92
C ILE A 593 -6.03 18.19 19.26
N ALA A 594 -5.51 17.16 19.91
CA ALA A 594 -4.80 17.30 21.19
C ALA A 594 -3.57 18.23 21.08
N MET A 595 -2.81 18.11 19.98
CA MET A 595 -1.65 18.98 19.71
C MET A 595 -2.06 20.43 19.41
N LEU A 596 -3.14 20.64 18.66
CA LEU A 596 -3.68 21.97 18.36
C LEU A 596 -4.19 22.67 19.61
N GLU A 597 -4.88 21.95 20.50
CA GLU A 597 -5.33 22.49 21.79
C GLU A 597 -4.17 22.96 22.66
N LEU A 598 -3.05 22.22 22.69
CA LEU A 598 -1.81 22.65 23.36
C LEU A 598 -1.20 23.92 22.74
N ALA A 599 -1.36 24.12 21.44
CA ALA A 599 -0.94 25.33 20.73
C ALA A 599 -1.91 26.51 20.92
N GLY A 600 -3.00 26.32 21.67
CA GLY A 600 -4.04 27.32 21.92
C GLY A 600 -5.04 27.47 20.77
N VAL A 601 -5.12 26.48 19.87
CA VAL A 601 -6.05 26.46 18.73
C VAL A 601 -7.18 25.50 19.03
N GLU A 602 -8.42 25.97 18.92
CA GLU A 602 -9.60 25.12 19.08
C GLU A 602 -9.84 24.27 17.83
N ALA A 603 -10.10 22.98 18.02
CA ALA A 603 -10.36 22.02 16.95
C ALA A 603 -11.43 21.00 17.37
N TYR A 604 -12.15 20.44 16.41
CA TYR A 604 -13.21 19.46 16.65
C TYR A 604 -13.04 18.22 15.77
N PRO A 605 -13.37 17.02 16.26
CA PRO A 605 -13.44 15.84 15.41
C PRO A 605 -14.67 15.93 14.50
N VAL A 606 -14.54 15.37 13.31
CA VAL A 606 -15.54 15.41 12.26
C VAL A 606 -15.77 14.01 11.74
N MET A 607 -16.99 13.50 11.87
CA MET A 607 -17.38 12.24 11.22
C MET A 607 -17.92 12.52 9.82
N ILE A 608 -17.43 11.78 8.83
CA ILE A 608 -17.74 11.99 7.42
C ILE A 608 -17.86 10.65 6.67
N SER A 609 -18.60 10.65 5.57
CA SER A 609 -18.64 9.56 4.59
C SER A 609 -17.94 10.02 3.31
N PRO A 610 -16.67 9.65 3.06
CA PRO A 610 -15.95 10.02 1.83
C PRO A 610 -16.57 9.38 0.58
N ALA A 611 -16.45 10.00 -0.59
CA ALA A 611 -16.80 9.37 -1.85
C ALA A 611 -15.83 8.19 -2.13
N PRO A 612 -16.29 7.08 -2.72
CA PRO A 612 -17.61 6.87 -3.33
C PRO A 612 -18.68 6.31 -2.37
N PHE A 613 -18.46 6.29 -1.06
CA PHE A 613 -19.48 5.80 -0.11
C PHE A 613 -20.77 6.64 -0.14
N ASP A 614 -21.81 6.12 0.49
CA ASP A 614 -23.14 6.72 0.45
C ASP A 614 -23.18 8.10 1.12
N ARG A 615 -24.00 9.00 0.57
CA ARG A 615 -24.26 10.29 1.20
C ARG A 615 -25.10 10.10 2.47
N ILE A 616 -24.81 10.90 3.49
CA ILE A 616 -25.52 10.86 4.78
C ILE A 616 -26.98 11.30 4.60
N ASP A 617 -27.91 10.48 5.10
CA ASP A 617 -29.29 10.86 5.31
C ASP A 617 -29.46 11.55 6.67
N LEU A 618 -29.69 12.87 6.63
CA LEU A 618 -29.85 13.72 7.81
C LEU A 618 -31.12 13.40 8.63
N GLU A 619 -32.10 12.68 8.08
CA GLU A 619 -33.36 12.33 8.75
C GLU A 619 -33.30 11.00 9.51
N LEU A 620 -32.29 10.16 9.23
CA LEU A 620 -32.09 8.85 9.87
C LEU A 620 -30.76 8.80 10.66
N PRO A 621 -30.66 9.40 11.86
CA PRO A 621 -29.42 9.39 12.64
C PRO A 621 -28.86 7.99 12.81
N SER A 622 -27.57 7.77 12.56
CA SER A 622 -26.88 6.53 12.88
C SER A 622 -25.37 6.72 12.78
N PRO A 623 -24.57 6.21 13.73
CA PRO A 623 -23.12 6.22 13.60
C PRO A 623 -22.64 5.35 12.41
N GLY A 624 -23.45 4.37 11.97
CA GLY A 624 -23.12 3.52 10.82
C GLY A 624 -23.15 4.21 9.45
N GLN A 625 -23.51 5.50 9.39
CA GLN A 625 -23.45 6.29 8.15
C GLN A 625 -22.08 6.92 7.89
N PHE A 626 -21.14 6.84 8.83
CA PHE A 626 -19.80 7.40 8.69
C PHE A 626 -18.77 6.30 8.53
N SER A 627 -17.76 6.55 7.70
CA SER A 627 -16.65 5.63 7.46
C SER A 627 -15.28 6.30 7.63
N HIS A 628 -15.23 7.59 7.99
CA HIS A 628 -13.99 8.34 8.15
C HIS A 628 -14.12 9.42 9.24
N VAL A 629 -12.98 9.78 9.83
CA VAL A 629 -12.88 10.85 10.84
C VAL A 629 -11.74 11.81 10.48
N ILE A 630 -12.06 13.10 10.38
CA ILE A 630 -11.11 14.20 10.14
C ILE A 630 -11.23 15.24 11.27
N ALA A 631 -10.60 16.41 11.12
CA ALA A 631 -10.77 17.52 12.06
C ALA A 631 -11.25 18.81 11.36
N ALA A 632 -11.83 19.71 12.15
CA ALA A 632 -12.23 21.04 11.70
C ALA A 632 -11.87 22.12 12.73
N LEU A 633 -11.41 23.27 12.25
CA LEU A 633 -11.15 24.47 13.06
C LEU A 633 -12.27 25.48 12.84
N PRO A 634 -12.94 25.98 13.89
CA PRO A 634 -13.95 27.01 13.73
C PRO A 634 -13.33 28.35 13.30
N THR A 635 -13.97 29.01 12.34
CA THR A 635 -13.59 30.37 11.88
C THR A 635 -14.49 31.43 12.50
N SER A 636 -14.04 32.68 12.50
CA SER A 636 -14.83 33.82 12.98
C SER A 636 -16.08 34.11 12.15
N GLU A 637 -16.15 33.58 10.91
CA GLU A 637 -17.28 33.72 10.00
C GLU A 637 -18.36 32.65 10.23
N GLY A 638 -18.13 31.70 11.15
CA GLY A 638 -19.05 30.59 11.43
C GLY A 638 -18.91 29.41 10.45
N ASP A 639 -17.83 29.39 9.66
CA ASP A 639 -17.42 28.27 8.81
C ASP A 639 -16.24 27.50 9.44
N TYR A 640 -15.69 26.51 8.75
CA TYR A 640 -14.57 25.70 9.22
C TYR A 640 -13.39 25.67 8.25
N ILE A 641 -12.18 25.58 8.81
CA ILE A 641 -11.01 25.07 8.09
C ILE A 641 -10.99 23.55 8.28
N TRP A 642 -11.04 22.80 7.18
CA TRP A 642 -11.13 21.34 7.17
C TRP A 642 -9.73 20.74 7.07
N LEU A 643 -9.42 19.76 7.92
CA LEU A 643 -8.10 19.15 8.01
C LEU A 643 -8.22 17.63 8.01
N ASP A 644 -7.73 16.99 6.96
CA ASP A 644 -7.60 15.52 6.89
C ASP A 644 -6.13 15.09 7.04
N PRO A 645 -5.69 14.72 8.25
CA PRO A 645 -4.31 14.28 8.47
C PRO A 645 -4.01 12.90 7.87
N THR A 646 -5.01 12.17 7.37
CA THR A 646 -4.81 10.84 6.79
C THR A 646 -4.28 10.89 5.36
N SER A 647 -4.50 12.00 4.66
CA SER A 647 -3.95 12.23 3.33
C SER A 647 -2.55 12.84 3.41
N GLU A 648 -1.52 11.99 3.40
CA GLU A 648 -0.10 12.36 3.60
C GLU A 648 0.49 13.35 2.57
N THR A 649 -0.24 13.64 1.49
CA THR A 649 0.14 14.60 0.44
C THR A 649 -0.82 15.78 0.29
N CYS A 650 -1.85 15.87 1.13
CA CYS A 650 -2.79 16.98 1.10
C CYS A 650 -2.20 18.18 1.83
N SER A 651 -2.15 19.32 1.15
CA SER A 651 -1.71 20.59 1.73
C SER A 651 -2.69 21.09 2.80
N TYR A 652 -2.19 21.91 3.71
CA TYR A 652 -3.03 22.56 4.71
C TYR A 652 -4.11 23.44 4.04
N GLY A 653 -5.34 23.37 4.55
CA GLY A 653 -6.49 24.11 4.00
C GLY A 653 -7.11 23.53 2.71
N ASP A 654 -6.47 22.51 2.13
CA ASP A 654 -7.03 21.70 1.05
C ASP A 654 -7.72 20.45 1.62
N LEU A 655 -8.50 19.77 0.76
CA LEU A 655 -9.21 18.56 1.11
C LEU A 655 -9.14 17.54 -0.03
N PRO A 656 -8.92 16.24 0.23
CA PRO A 656 -8.98 15.21 -0.80
C PRO A 656 -10.33 15.21 -1.53
N VAL A 657 -10.33 14.81 -2.80
CA VAL A 657 -11.57 14.83 -3.61
C VAL A 657 -12.72 14.03 -3.01
N SER A 658 -12.40 12.96 -2.28
CA SER A 658 -13.36 12.09 -1.60
C SER A 658 -14.15 12.82 -0.53
N ASP A 659 -13.55 13.79 0.15
CA ASP A 659 -14.17 14.51 1.26
C ASP A 659 -14.82 15.82 0.83
N GLN A 660 -14.67 16.24 -0.44
CA GLN A 660 -15.27 17.47 -0.98
C GLN A 660 -16.77 17.34 -1.28
N GLY A 661 -17.53 18.41 -1.02
CA GLY A 661 -18.98 18.45 -1.32
C GLY A 661 -19.79 17.39 -0.57
N ARG A 662 -19.35 17.03 0.63
CA ARG A 662 -19.96 16.06 1.53
C ARG A 662 -20.60 16.78 2.73
N LYS A 663 -21.56 16.11 3.35
CA LYS A 663 -22.04 16.52 4.67
C LYS A 663 -21.05 16.01 5.71
N ALA A 664 -20.57 16.90 6.55
CA ALA A 664 -19.65 16.61 7.64
C ALA A 664 -20.34 16.85 8.97
N PHE A 665 -20.21 15.89 9.90
CA PHE A 665 -20.81 15.98 11.23
C PHE A 665 -19.74 16.36 12.25
N VAL A 666 -19.69 17.66 12.57
CA VAL A 666 -18.71 18.26 13.49
C VAL A 666 -19.19 18.10 14.92
N ILE A 667 -18.37 17.50 15.77
CA ILE A 667 -18.73 17.23 17.16
C ILE A 667 -18.12 18.31 18.05
N THR A 668 -18.93 19.32 18.36
CA THR A 668 -18.50 20.47 19.17
C THR A 668 -18.76 20.22 20.66
N LYS A 669 -18.23 21.12 21.51
CA LYS A 669 -18.53 21.13 22.96
C LYS A 669 -20.01 21.36 23.28
N GLU A 670 -20.77 21.95 22.35
CA GLU A 670 -22.20 22.23 22.49
C GLU A 670 -23.11 21.10 21.95
N GLY A 671 -22.53 20.10 21.27
CA GLY A 671 -23.26 19.06 20.54
C GLY A 671 -22.81 18.93 19.08
N GLY A 672 -23.52 18.11 18.32
CA GLY A 672 -23.21 17.83 16.92
C GLY A 672 -23.78 18.88 15.97
N LYS A 673 -23.00 19.32 14.99
CA LYS A 673 -23.43 20.27 13.95
C LYS A 673 -23.04 19.76 12.57
N PHE A 674 -24.00 19.76 11.65
CA PHE A 674 -23.69 19.48 10.24
C PHE A 674 -23.19 20.73 9.54
N ALA A 675 -22.16 20.57 8.72
CA ALA A 675 -21.66 21.56 7.79
C ALA A 675 -21.32 20.90 6.45
N ASP A 676 -21.22 21.72 5.39
CA ASP A 676 -20.82 21.27 4.07
C ASP A 676 -19.32 21.44 3.90
N THR A 677 -18.63 20.40 3.45
CA THR A 677 -17.23 20.53 3.05
C THR A 677 -17.13 21.27 1.71
N PRO A 678 -16.04 22.02 1.48
CA PRO A 678 -15.88 22.82 0.26
C PRO A 678 -15.82 21.94 -0.99
N THR A 679 -16.15 22.55 -2.13
CA THR A 679 -15.79 22.04 -3.45
C THR A 679 -14.93 23.08 -4.14
N TYR A 680 -13.81 22.66 -4.72
CA TYR A 680 -12.89 23.59 -5.34
C TYR A 680 -13.20 23.78 -6.83
N PRO A 681 -13.23 25.04 -7.33
CA PRO A 681 -13.51 25.31 -8.73
C PRO A 681 -12.34 24.85 -9.62
N SER A 682 -12.60 24.74 -10.93
CA SER A 682 -11.58 24.33 -11.91
C SER A 682 -10.28 25.16 -11.85
N SER A 683 -10.36 26.44 -11.46
CA SER A 683 -9.19 27.33 -11.33
C SER A 683 -8.28 27.00 -10.15
N ALA A 684 -8.80 26.33 -9.11
CA ALA A 684 -7.99 25.84 -7.98
C ALA A 684 -7.26 24.53 -8.35
N ASN A 685 -7.86 23.73 -9.23
CA ASN A 685 -7.32 22.44 -9.69
C ASN A 685 -6.70 22.59 -11.09
N LYS A 686 -5.54 23.25 -11.16
CA LYS A 686 -4.90 23.61 -12.42
C LYS A 686 -3.64 22.81 -12.68
N LEU A 687 -3.51 22.33 -13.91
CA LEU A 687 -2.26 21.80 -14.47
C LEU A 687 -1.78 22.75 -15.57
N THR A 688 -0.58 23.29 -15.42
CA THR A 688 0.05 24.14 -16.44
C THR A 688 1.25 23.41 -17.03
N LEU A 689 1.31 23.33 -18.36
CA LEU A 689 2.43 22.71 -19.08
C LEU A 689 2.99 23.67 -20.12
N SER A 690 4.32 23.85 -20.14
CA SER A 690 5.02 24.59 -21.17
C SER A 690 6.09 23.74 -21.83
N SER A 691 6.13 23.76 -23.18
CA SER A 691 7.12 23.03 -23.96
C SER A 691 7.85 23.98 -24.92
N GLU A 692 9.18 23.96 -24.87
CA GLU A 692 10.05 24.61 -25.87
C GLU A 692 10.78 23.53 -26.67
N ILE A 693 10.53 23.47 -27.98
CA ILE A 693 11.03 22.40 -28.85
C ILE A 693 11.80 23.02 -30.02
N SER A 694 13.02 22.55 -30.26
CA SER A 694 13.83 22.89 -31.44
C SER A 694 13.83 21.72 -32.42
N LEU A 695 13.25 21.94 -33.61
CA LEU A 695 13.18 20.93 -34.67
C LEU A 695 14.35 21.07 -35.65
N ASN A 696 15.04 19.98 -35.91
CA ASN A 696 16.15 19.93 -36.87
C ASN A 696 15.66 19.51 -38.27
N PRO A 697 16.42 19.85 -39.35
CA PRO A 697 16.07 19.47 -40.71
C PRO A 697 15.95 17.96 -40.97
N ASP A 698 16.56 17.12 -40.13
CA ASP A 698 16.53 15.67 -40.21
C ASP A 698 15.36 15.04 -39.44
N GLY A 699 14.54 15.87 -38.78
CA GLY A 699 13.40 15.42 -37.96
C GLY A 699 13.73 15.15 -36.50
N SER A 700 15.00 15.27 -36.08
CA SER A 700 15.35 15.18 -34.66
C SER A 700 14.93 16.45 -33.89
N ILE A 701 14.72 16.31 -32.59
CA ILE A 701 14.37 17.42 -31.70
C ILE A 701 15.23 17.46 -30.44
N TYR A 702 15.38 18.68 -29.92
CA TYR A 702 15.70 18.95 -28.53
C TYR A 702 14.53 19.67 -27.89
N GLY A 703 14.07 19.22 -26.73
CA GLY A 703 12.91 19.79 -26.04
C GLY A 703 13.19 20.07 -24.57
N LYS A 704 12.52 21.09 -24.04
CA LYS A 704 12.39 21.35 -22.62
C LYS A 704 10.91 21.43 -22.26
N GLU A 705 10.47 20.61 -21.32
CA GLU A 705 9.12 20.62 -20.78
C GLU A 705 9.11 21.02 -19.32
N GLN A 706 8.17 21.89 -18.95
CA GLN A 706 7.93 22.28 -17.58
C GLN A 706 6.46 22.05 -17.23
N THR A 707 6.20 21.47 -16.07
CA THR A 707 4.85 21.26 -15.54
C THR A 707 4.76 21.87 -14.16
N GLN A 708 3.62 22.50 -13.86
CA GLN A 708 3.28 23.03 -12.55
C GLN A 708 1.84 22.63 -12.20
N THR A 709 1.64 22.13 -10.98
CA THR A 709 0.34 21.62 -10.50
C THR A 709 -0.25 22.49 -9.39
N SER A 710 -1.57 22.54 -9.26
CA SER A 710 -2.27 23.10 -8.09
C SER A 710 -3.50 22.28 -7.71
N GLY A 711 -3.97 22.45 -6.47
CA GLY A 711 -5.14 21.75 -5.93
C GLY A 711 -5.00 20.24 -6.06
N GLN A 712 -6.03 19.55 -6.55
CA GLN A 712 -6.02 18.09 -6.66
C GLN A 712 -4.88 17.53 -7.53
N HIS A 713 -4.45 18.26 -8.57
CA HIS A 713 -3.29 17.84 -9.36
C HIS A 713 -2.00 17.80 -8.55
N ASN A 714 -1.83 18.71 -7.59
CA ASN A 714 -0.67 18.74 -6.70
C ASN A 714 -0.65 17.52 -5.78
N LEU A 715 -1.80 17.16 -5.20
CA LEU A 715 -1.97 16.00 -4.32
C LEU A 715 -1.68 14.69 -5.08
N GLU A 716 -2.31 14.50 -6.24
CA GLU A 716 -2.16 13.29 -7.07
C GLU A 716 -0.73 13.11 -7.57
N TYR A 717 -0.11 14.17 -8.11
CA TYR A 717 1.25 14.09 -8.65
C TYR A 717 2.27 13.87 -7.53
N ARG A 718 2.09 14.50 -6.36
CA ARG A 718 2.97 14.30 -5.21
C ARG A 718 2.91 12.86 -4.73
N LEU A 719 1.71 12.31 -4.60
CA LEU A 719 1.50 10.92 -4.20
C LEU A 719 2.17 9.96 -5.19
N LEU A 720 1.91 10.15 -6.48
CA LEU A 720 2.50 9.37 -7.55
C LEU A 720 4.02 9.42 -7.49
N TYR A 721 4.63 10.61 -7.43
CA TYR A 721 6.08 10.75 -7.47
C TYR A 721 6.77 10.26 -6.19
N LYS A 722 6.14 10.40 -5.01
CA LYS A 722 6.65 9.81 -3.76
C LYS A 722 6.65 8.28 -3.78
N SER A 723 5.72 7.67 -4.53
CA SER A 723 5.66 6.21 -4.67
C SER A 723 6.75 5.63 -5.58
N LEU A 724 7.40 6.45 -6.41
CA LEU A 724 8.45 6.01 -7.33
C LEU A 724 9.77 5.79 -6.58
N LYS A 725 10.41 4.64 -6.82
CA LYS A 725 11.77 4.43 -6.31
C LYS A 725 12.77 5.32 -7.08
N PRO A 726 13.85 5.79 -6.45
CA PRO A 726 14.84 6.65 -7.11
C PRO A 726 15.44 6.07 -8.40
N ASN A 727 15.57 4.74 -8.49
CA ASN A 727 16.07 4.05 -9.69
C ASN A 727 15.00 3.89 -10.79
N GLU A 728 13.72 3.99 -10.47
CA GLU A 728 12.58 3.82 -11.40
C GLU A 728 12.09 5.19 -11.91
N THR A 729 12.34 6.28 -11.18
CA THR A 729 11.86 7.63 -11.53
C THR A 729 12.22 8.02 -12.97
N ARG A 730 13.47 7.83 -13.40
CA ARG A 730 13.89 8.23 -14.75
C ARG A 730 13.18 7.41 -15.84
N ASP A 731 12.93 6.12 -15.59
CA ASP A 731 12.26 5.23 -16.53
C ASP A 731 10.76 5.54 -16.64
N PHE A 732 10.12 5.92 -15.53
CA PHE A 732 8.74 6.42 -15.52
C PHE A 732 8.60 7.67 -16.42
N PHE A 733 9.42 8.70 -16.19
CA PHE A 733 9.38 9.92 -17.01
C PHE A 733 9.77 9.65 -18.47
N ALA A 734 10.71 8.74 -18.72
CA ALA A 734 11.08 8.35 -20.08
C ALA A 734 9.91 7.66 -20.80
N SER A 735 9.15 6.82 -20.10
CA SER A 735 7.96 6.16 -20.65
C SER A 735 6.86 7.17 -20.99
N MET A 736 6.60 8.13 -20.09
CA MET A 736 5.67 9.23 -20.33
C MET A 736 6.09 10.08 -21.54
N LEU A 737 7.35 10.48 -21.63
CA LEU A 737 7.87 11.22 -22.78
C LEU A 737 7.78 10.42 -24.08
N ASN A 738 8.05 9.11 -24.05
CA ASN A 738 7.99 8.27 -25.24
C ASN A 738 6.58 8.16 -25.85
N HIS A 739 5.52 8.34 -25.04
CA HIS A 739 4.15 8.40 -25.54
C HIS A 739 3.93 9.61 -26.49
N GLN A 740 4.67 10.70 -26.27
CA GLN A 740 4.54 11.94 -27.02
C GLN A 740 5.67 12.14 -28.06
N PHE A 741 6.87 11.68 -27.72
CA PHE A 741 8.10 11.85 -28.48
C PHE A 741 8.78 10.49 -28.66
N PRO A 742 8.57 9.80 -29.80
CA PRO A 742 9.15 8.48 -30.03
C PRO A 742 10.68 8.49 -29.89
N ALA A 743 11.23 7.47 -29.22
CA ALA A 743 12.66 7.36 -28.93
C ALA A 743 13.22 8.58 -28.18
N ALA A 744 12.44 9.11 -27.24
CA ALA A 744 12.88 10.18 -26.36
C ALA A 744 13.94 9.69 -25.37
N LYS A 745 14.96 10.51 -25.19
CA LYS A 745 16.01 10.35 -24.19
C LYS A 745 16.01 11.55 -23.28
N ILE A 746 15.84 11.31 -21.98
CA ILE A 746 15.99 12.35 -20.97
C ILE A 746 17.46 12.74 -20.87
N GLU A 747 17.75 14.02 -21.06
CA GLU A 747 19.05 14.63 -20.80
C GLU A 747 19.11 15.14 -19.36
N ASN A 748 18.11 15.91 -18.93
CA ASN A 748 17.99 16.45 -17.58
C ASN A 748 16.58 16.24 -17.01
N LEU A 749 16.46 15.96 -15.72
CA LEU A 749 15.20 15.82 -15.01
C LEU A 749 15.34 16.51 -13.65
N ASN A 750 14.46 17.47 -13.37
CA ASN A 750 14.34 18.13 -12.09
C ASN A 750 12.89 18.04 -11.61
N ILE A 751 12.71 17.76 -10.32
CA ILE A 751 11.42 17.66 -9.64
C ILE A 751 11.53 18.51 -8.37
N SER A 752 10.51 19.29 -8.04
CA SER A 752 10.47 20.06 -6.79
C SER A 752 10.52 19.17 -5.55
N ASP A 753 10.73 19.77 -4.37
CA ASP A 753 10.75 19.01 -3.11
C ASP A 753 9.37 18.43 -2.81
N LEU A 754 9.27 17.11 -2.88
CA LEU A 754 8.02 16.38 -2.66
C LEU A 754 7.64 16.33 -1.17
N ASN A 755 8.53 16.68 -0.26
CA ASN A 755 8.25 16.71 1.18
C ASN A 755 7.65 18.05 1.64
N ASP A 756 7.87 19.12 0.90
CA ASP A 756 7.24 20.42 1.15
C ASP A 756 5.85 20.46 0.49
N MET A 757 4.81 20.33 1.31
CA MET A 757 3.41 20.29 0.86
C MET A 757 2.87 21.66 0.43
N ASP A 758 3.50 22.77 0.83
CA ASP A 758 3.09 24.13 0.43
C ASP A 758 3.63 24.51 -0.95
N THR A 759 4.75 23.92 -1.35
CA THR A 759 5.34 24.16 -2.66
C THR A 759 4.66 23.29 -3.71
N PRO A 760 4.12 23.86 -4.82
CA PRO A 760 3.60 23.10 -5.95
C PRO A 760 4.55 22.01 -6.45
N VAL A 761 4.01 20.86 -6.88
CA VAL A 761 4.78 19.88 -7.63
C VAL A 761 5.13 20.48 -9.00
N GLU A 762 6.42 20.67 -9.22
CA GLU A 762 6.98 21.20 -10.45
C GLU A 762 7.96 20.18 -11.03
N THR A 763 7.87 19.95 -12.34
CA THR A 763 8.82 19.09 -13.06
C THR A 763 9.40 19.83 -14.24
N SER A 764 10.71 19.76 -14.43
CA SER A 764 11.43 20.27 -15.60
C SER A 764 12.21 19.15 -16.26
N ILE A 765 11.89 18.84 -17.51
CA ILE A 765 12.52 17.75 -18.26
C ILE A 765 13.16 18.31 -19.52
N GLU A 766 14.46 18.09 -19.69
CA GLU A 766 15.15 18.34 -20.95
C GLU A 766 15.40 17.01 -21.63
N PHE A 767 15.06 16.92 -22.91
CA PHE A 767 15.10 15.65 -23.64
C PHE A 767 15.51 15.86 -25.10
N SER A 768 15.97 14.77 -25.72
CA SER A 768 16.20 14.68 -27.15
C SER A 768 15.38 13.54 -27.74
N SER A 769 14.95 13.67 -28.99
CA SER A 769 14.35 12.55 -29.75
C SER A 769 14.90 12.56 -31.17
N SER A 770 15.24 11.37 -31.66
CA SER A 770 15.78 11.18 -33.03
C SER A 770 14.71 10.81 -34.06
N GLN A 771 13.47 10.56 -33.63
CA GLN A 771 12.41 9.98 -34.48
C GLN A 771 11.09 10.76 -34.39
N TYR A 772 11.15 12.06 -34.10
CA TYR A 772 9.94 12.87 -33.95
C TYR A 772 9.36 13.33 -35.29
N GLY A 773 10.20 13.93 -36.15
CA GLY A 773 9.83 14.37 -37.49
C GLY A 773 10.14 13.31 -38.55
N MET A 774 9.25 13.16 -39.54
CA MET A 774 9.42 12.30 -40.70
C MET A 774 9.68 13.14 -41.95
N LEU A 775 10.89 13.03 -42.50
CA LEU A 775 11.26 13.65 -43.77
C LEU A 775 10.82 12.75 -44.94
N LEU A 776 10.01 13.31 -45.85
CA LEU A 776 9.60 12.66 -47.09
C LEU A 776 9.80 13.63 -48.25
N GLU A 777 10.77 13.33 -49.11
CA GLU A 777 11.21 14.21 -50.22
C GLU A 777 11.62 15.61 -49.75
N ASP A 778 10.83 16.64 -50.06
CA ASP A 778 11.03 18.03 -49.69
C ASP A 778 10.11 18.50 -48.55
N LYS A 779 9.41 17.56 -47.89
CA LYS A 779 8.45 17.84 -46.80
C LYS A 779 8.86 17.18 -45.49
N LEU A 780 8.75 17.93 -44.40
CA LEU A 780 8.99 17.43 -43.05
C LEU A 780 7.66 17.42 -42.28
N PHE A 781 7.21 16.23 -41.90
CA PHE A 781 5.98 16.00 -41.15
C PHE A 781 6.31 15.81 -39.68
N PHE A 782 5.55 16.42 -38.78
CA PHE A 782 5.64 16.10 -37.35
C PHE A 782 4.27 16.25 -36.67
N PRO A 783 3.94 15.37 -35.71
CA PRO A 783 2.72 15.50 -34.91
C PRO A 783 2.86 16.66 -33.93
N LEU A 784 1.76 17.32 -33.56
CA LEU A 784 1.81 18.21 -32.40
C LEU A 784 2.02 17.41 -31.11
N PRO A 785 2.69 17.96 -30.08
CA PRO A 785 2.80 17.29 -28.79
C PRO A 785 1.40 16.98 -28.23
N ASN A 786 1.09 15.69 -28.02
CA ASN A 786 -0.20 15.19 -27.53
C ASN A 786 -0.61 15.87 -26.21
N ASP A 787 -1.89 16.20 -26.03
CA ASP A 787 -2.42 16.77 -24.79
C ASP A 787 -2.89 15.72 -23.79
N ASN A 788 -2.93 14.45 -24.19
CA ASN A 788 -3.46 13.33 -23.42
C ASN A 788 -4.94 13.52 -23.04
N LEU A 789 -5.74 14.17 -23.90
CA LEU A 789 -7.18 14.36 -23.68
C LEU A 789 -8.04 13.33 -24.43
N SER A 790 -7.42 12.49 -25.25
CA SER A 790 -8.12 11.47 -26.05
C SER A 790 -8.88 10.43 -25.21
N ASP A 791 -8.44 10.18 -23.97
CA ASP A 791 -9.09 9.22 -23.06
C ASP A 791 -10.49 9.67 -22.62
N TYR A 792 -10.79 10.97 -22.66
CA TYR A 792 -12.14 11.47 -22.39
C TYR A 792 -13.18 10.92 -23.38
N ALA A 793 -12.78 10.54 -24.60
CA ALA A 793 -13.68 9.93 -25.56
C ALA A 793 -14.14 8.52 -25.13
N ILE A 794 -13.36 7.82 -24.28
CA ILE A 794 -13.73 6.49 -23.74
C ILE A 794 -14.98 6.61 -22.86
N LEU A 795 -15.08 7.69 -22.06
CA LEU A 795 -16.22 7.95 -21.16
C LEU A 795 -17.55 8.18 -21.90
N VAL A 796 -17.49 8.52 -23.19
CA VAL A 796 -18.66 8.86 -24.02
C VAL A 796 -18.86 7.90 -25.21
N GLY A 797 -18.28 6.70 -25.13
CA GLY A 797 -18.40 5.66 -26.17
C GLY A 797 -19.84 5.27 -26.50
N PRO A 798 -20.69 4.92 -25.52
CA PRO A 798 -22.10 4.56 -25.74
C PRO A 798 -22.90 5.66 -26.48
N PRO A 799 -23.93 5.30 -27.26
CA PRO A 799 -24.75 6.29 -27.98
C PRO A 799 -25.64 7.11 -27.05
N GLU A 800 -26.02 6.55 -25.91
CA GLU A 800 -26.85 7.15 -24.88
C GLU A 800 -26.48 6.59 -23.51
N ARG A 801 -27.04 7.21 -22.47
CA ARG A 801 -26.73 6.92 -21.08
C ARG A 801 -27.99 7.03 -20.21
N LYS A 802 -28.13 6.18 -19.20
CA LYS A 802 -29.25 6.17 -18.25
C LYS A 802 -28.91 6.91 -16.95
N TYR A 803 -27.66 6.86 -16.51
CA TYR A 803 -27.24 7.43 -15.23
C TYR A 803 -26.35 8.66 -15.41
N ASP A 804 -26.26 9.49 -14.37
CA ASP A 804 -25.34 10.62 -14.32
C ASP A 804 -23.89 10.13 -14.54
N LEU A 805 -23.10 10.91 -15.28
CA LEU A 805 -21.68 10.66 -15.50
C LEU A 805 -20.85 11.53 -14.55
N ASP A 806 -19.99 10.88 -13.76
CA ASP A 806 -19.05 11.52 -12.84
C ASP A 806 -17.65 11.68 -13.49
N LEU A 807 -17.22 12.93 -13.63
CA LEU A 807 -15.91 13.34 -14.14
C LEU A 807 -14.89 13.57 -13.01
N GLY A 808 -15.23 13.21 -11.77
CA GLY A 808 -14.44 13.39 -10.56
C GLY A 808 -14.54 14.82 -10.04
N TYR A 809 -13.53 15.63 -10.33
CA TYR A 809 -13.47 17.04 -9.89
C TYR A 809 -13.37 18.02 -11.05
N GLN A 810 -13.78 19.26 -10.76
CA GLN A 810 -13.61 20.38 -11.68
C GLN A 810 -12.12 20.69 -11.85
N ARG A 811 -11.65 20.81 -13.09
CA ARG A 811 -10.21 20.94 -13.38
C ARG A 811 -9.93 21.84 -14.58
N GLN A 812 -8.73 22.39 -14.62
CA GLN A 812 -8.24 23.19 -15.73
C GLN A 812 -6.86 22.71 -16.18
N LEU A 813 -6.69 22.51 -17.47
CA LEU A 813 -5.44 22.22 -18.12
C LEU A 813 -5.09 23.38 -19.05
N ALA A 814 -3.92 23.97 -18.86
CA ALA A 814 -3.40 25.03 -19.72
C ALA A 814 -2.05 24.60 -20.29
N LYS A 815 -1.90 24.66 -21.61
CA LYS A 815 -0.69 24.21 -22.30
C LYS A 815 -0.21 25.23 -23.31
N THR A 816 1.09 25.53 -23.27
CA THR A 816 1.76 26.41 -24.22
C THR A 816 2.97 25.71 -24.82
N VAL A 817 2.99 25.54 -26.14
CA VAL A 817 4.08 24.89 -26.86
C VAL A 817 4.67 25.88 -27.87
N SER A 818 5.99 26.00 -27.88
CA SER A 818 6.76 26.75 -28.88
C SER A 818 7.70 25.81 -29.63
N ILE A 819 7.54 25.70 -30.94
CA ILE A 819 8.35 24.85 -31.81
C ILE A 819 9.14 25.72 -32.79
N SER A 820 10.44 25.84 -32.58
CA SER A 820 11.35 26.53 -33.50
C SER A 820 11.56 25.68 -34.76
N ILE A 821 11.24 26.26 -35.91
CA ILE A 821 11.31 25.60 -37.22
C ILE A 821 12.72 25.76 -37.79
N PRO A 822 13.30 24.73 -38.43
CA PRO A 822 14.63 24.84 -39.03
C PRO A 822 14.66 25.87 -40.16
N GLU A 823 15.80 26.55 -40.33
CA GLU A 823 15.99 27.46 -41.47
C GLU A 823 15.78 26.74 -42.81
N GLY A 824 15.29 27.46 -43.81
CA GLY A 824 15.04 26.89 -45.13
C GLY A 824 13.73 26.11 -45.24
N TYR A 825 12.84 26.15 -44.25
CA TYR A 825 11.48 25.61 -44.33
C TYR A 825 10.42 26.72 -44.27
N THR A 826 9.22 26.41 -44.75
CA THR A 826 8.00 27.22 -44.62
C THR A 826 6.88 26.38 -44.02
N VAL A 827 5.98 27.02 -43.27
CA VAL A 827 4.74 26.41 -42.76
C VAL A 827 3.60 26.78 -43.73
N PRO A 828 3.24 25.92 -44.70
CA PRO A 828 2.20 26.21 -45.70
C PRO A 828 0.82 26.44 -45.07
N SER A 829 0.49 25.72 -44.01
CA SER A 829 -0.77 25.85 -43.28
C SER A 829 -0.62 25.39 -41.84
N LEU A 830 -1.35 26.04 -40.94
CA LEU A 830 -1.58 25.57 -39.58
C LEU A 830 -2.99 24.94 -39.49
N PRO A 831 -3.23 24.04 -38.52
CA PRO A 831 -4.59 23.64 -38.20
C PRO A 831 -5.46 24.86 -37.82
N PRO A 832 -6.79 24.81 -38.04
CA PRO A 832 -7.68 25.89 -37.64
C PRO A 832 -7.77 26.01 -36.11
N ASP A 833 -8.00 27.23 -35.61
CA ASP A 833 -8.34 27.45 -34.20
C ASP A 833 -9.68 26.75 -33.89
N VAL A 834 -9.78 26.13 -32.70
CA VAL A 834 -10.98 25.44 -32.23
C VAL A 834 -11.40 26.04 -30.89
N GLU A 835 -12.69 26.35 -30.76
CA GLU A 835 -13.29 26.85 -29.53
C GLU A 835 -14.64 26.17 -29.30
N LEU A 836 -14.74 25.46 -28.19
CA LEU A 836 -15.94 24.81 -27.68
C LEU A 836 -16.22 25.39 -26.30
N ASN A 837 -17.48 25.77 -26.05
CA ASN A 837 -17.88 26.28 -24.76
C ASN A 837 -19.30 25.82 -24.43
N GLU A 838 -19.39 24.95 -23.45
CA GLU A 838 -20.62 24.36 -22.93
C GLU A 838 -20.74 24.66 -21.42
N ASP A 839 -21.92 24.45 -20.85
CA ASP A 839 -22.13 24.69 -19.40
C ASP A 839 -21.18 23.85 -18.52
N PHE A 840 -20.92 22.60 -18.92
CA PHE A 840 -20.08 21.66 -18.18
C PHE A 840 -18.57 21.86 -18.41
N GLY A 841 -18.16 22.58 -19.47
CA GLY A 841 -16.74 22.69 -19.81
C GLY A 841 -16.43 23.52 -21.05
N SER A 842 -15.16 23.81 -21.25
CA SER A 842 -14.67 24.52 -22.44
C SER A 842 -13.36 23.93 -22.94
N PHE A 843 -13.15 24.03 -24.24
CA PHE A 843 -11.89 23.69 -24.89
C PHE A 843 -11.56 24.77 -25.91
N LYS A 844 -10.39 25.36 -25.79
CA LYS A 844 -9.87 26.33 -26.74
C LYS A 844 -8.48 25.92 -27.15
N ARG A 845 -8.22 25.98 -28.45
CA ARG A 845 -6.93 25.66 -29.04
C ARG A 845 -6.64 26.63 -30.16
N SER A 846 -5.47 27.26 -30.12
CA SER A 846 -5.07 28.26 -31.10
C SER A 846 -3.65 28.10 -31.60
N TYR A 847 -3.45 28.48 -32.86
CA TYR A 847 -2.18 28.34 -33.56
C TYR A 847 -1.69 29.68 -34.11
N ARG A 848 -0.39 29.91 -34.00
CA ARG A 848 0.29 31.08 -34.59
C ARG A 848 1.63 30.65 -35.17
N PHE A 849 2.05 31.29 -36.25
CA PHE A 849 3.41 31.17 -36.76
C PHE A 849 4.03 32.57 -36.85
N GLU A 850 5.02 32.83 -36.00
CA GLU A 850 5.72 34.11 -35.90
C GLU A 850 7.19 33.88 -35.59
N ASN A 851 8.08 34.74 -36.11
CA ASN A 851 9.52 34.66 -35.85
C ASN A 851 10.12 33.25 -36.04
N ASN A 852 9.69 32.55 -37.09
CA ASN A 852 10.11 31.19 -37.42
C ASN A 852 9.79 30.13 -36.33
N THR A 853 8.79 30.42 -35.50
CA THR A 853 8.32 29.55 -34.40
C THR A 853 6.84 29.29 -34.58
N VAL A 854 6.44 28.02 -34.49
CA VAL A 854 5.02 27.65 -34.35
C VAL A 854 4.68 27.70 -32.87
N LYS A 855 3.68 28.52 -32.52
CA LYS A 855 3.10 28.57 -31.18
C LYS A 855 1.75 27.87 -31.18
N TYR A 856 1.56 27.08 -30.15
CA TYR A 856 0.37 26.30 -29.88
C TYR A 856 -0.07 26.56 -28.44
N GLU A 857 -1.29 27.07 -28.26
CA GLU A 857 -1.89 27.31 -26.95
C GLU A 857 -3.19 26.50 -26.82
N MET A 858 -3.36 25.82 -25.69
CA MET A 858 -4.57 25.06 -25.34
C MET A 858 -5.03 25.39 -23.93
N ASP A 859 -6.34 25.61 -23.78
CA ASP A 859 -7.04 25.70 -22.51
C ASP A 859 -8.20 24.71 -22.53
N PHE A 860 -8.19 23.76 -21.59
CA PHE A 860 -9.26 22.79 -21.38
C PHE A 860 -9.77 22.90 -19.94
N THR A 861 -11.09 22.98 -19.78
CA THR A 861 -11.73 23.19 -18.48
C THR A 861 -12.95 22.29 -18.34
N ILE A 862 -13.03 21.58 -17.22
CA ILE A 862 -14.24 20.93 -16.73
C ILE A 862 -14.78 21.74 -15.55
N ARG A 863 -16.00 22.28 -15.70
CA ARG A 863 -16.67 23.13 -14.71
C ARG A 863 -17.72 22.39 -13.89
N GLN A 864 -18.15 21.22 -14.33
CA GLN A 864 -19.11 20.37 -13.64
C GLN A 864 -18.52 18.97 -13.52
N SER A 865 -18.44 18.44 -12.30
CA SER A 865 -18.04 17.06 -12.06
C SER A 865 -19.13 16.08 -12.49
N ILE A 866 -20.40 16.38 -12.21
CA ILE A 866 -21.53 15.53 -12.57
C ILE A 866 -22.25 16.07 -13.81
N VAL A 867 -22.37 15.23 -14.85
CA VAL A 867 -23.11 15.56 -16.07
C VAL A 867 -24.33 14.63 -16.22
N PRO A 868 -25.56 15.17 -16.24
CA PRO A 868 -26.76 14.35 -16.31
C PRO A 868 -27.02 13.79 -17.72
N PRO A 869 -27.75 12.66 -17.88
CA PRO A 869 -28.05 12.02 -19.16
C PRO A 869 -28.58 12.96 -20.25
N LYS A 870 -29.40 13.94 -19.85
CA LYS A 870 -29.98 14.95 -20.75
C LYS A 870 -28.95 15.83 -21.48
N LYS A 871 -27.70 15.90 -20.99
CA LYS A 871 -26.58 16.66 -21.58
C LYS A 871 -25.52 15.74 -22.22
N TYR A 872 -25.73 14.42 -22.22
CA TYR A 872 -24.74 13.45 -22.64
C TYR A 872 -24.39 13.57 -24.13
N ARG A 873 -25.36 13.93 -24.99
CA ARG A 873 -25.11 14.09 -26.43
C ARG A 873 -24.20 15.27 -26.74
N GLU A 874 -24.36 16.38 -26.02
CA GLU A 874 -23.49 17.55 -26.10
C GLU A 874 -22.08 17.21 -25.59
N LEU A 875 -22.00 16.55 -24.43
CA LEU A 875 -20.72 16.09 -23.86
C LEU A 875 -19.98 15.13 -24.80
N LYS A 876 -20.69 14.19 -25.40
CA LYS A 876 -20.13 13.24 -26.36
C LYS A 876 -19.48 13.96 -27.54
N ARG A 877 -20.20 14.90 -28.16
CA ARG A 877 -19.64 15.72 -29.27
C ARG A 877 -18.44 16.54 -28.83
N PHE A 878 -18.48 17.07 -27.61
CA PHE A 878 -17.39 17.84 -27.03
C PHE A 878 -16.12 16.98 -26.91
N PHE A 879 -16.17 15.83 -26.21
CA PHE A 879 -14.99 14.96 -26.04
C PHE A 879 -14.54 14.27 -27.33
N GLU A 880 -15.45 13.86 -28.22
CA GLU A 880 -15.07 13.34 -29.55
C GLU A 880 -14.35 14.39 -30.39
N THR A 881 -14.74 15.66 -30.29
CA THR A 881 -14.04 16.76 -30.96
C THR A 881 -12.65 16.96 -30.36
N VAL A 882 -12.53 17.05 -29.03
CA VAL A 882 -11.24 17.17 -28.34
C VAL A 882 -10.28 16.03 -28.74
N ALA A 883 -10.75 14.78 -28.72
CA ALA A 883 -9.94 13.62 -29.11
C ALA A 883 -9.58 13.56 -30.61
N ARG A 884 -10.31 14.26 -31.47
CA ARG A 884 -9.93 14.44 -32.87
C ARG A 884 -8.84 15.50 -33.00
N GLU A 885 -8.97 16.61 -32.29
CA GLU A 885 -7.98 17.69 -32.33
C GLU A 885 -6.61 17.20 -31.84
N ASP A 886 -6.53 16.32 -30.83
CA ASP A 886 -5.28 15.70 -30.37
C ASP A 886 -4.47 14.98 -31.46
N ARG A 887 -5.09 14.62 -32.59
CA ARG A 887 -4.43 13.96 -33.72
C ARG A 887 -3.94 14.92 -34.82
N ALA A 888 -4.01 16.22 -34.59
CA ALA A 888 -3.56 17.23 -35.55
C ALA A 888 -2.05 17.14 -35.83
N GLN A 889 -1.66 17.37 -37.09
CA GLN A 889 -0.28 17.32 -37.57
C GLN A 889 0.09 18.60 -38.32
N ILE A 890 1.37 18.95 -38.32
CA ILE A 890 1.92 20.06 -39.10
C ILE A 890 2.86 19.52 -40.18
N VAL A 891 2.76 20.12 -41.37
CA VAL A 891 3.63 19.83 -42.52
C VAL A 891 4.49 21.04 -42.79
N LEU A 892 5.79 20.85 -42.96
CA LEU A 892 6.72 21.87 -43.43
C LEU A 892 7.14 21.57 -44.86
N GLU A 893 7.33 22.61 -45.66
CA GLU A 893 7.86 22.50 -47.02
C GLU A 893 9.22 23.19 -47.10
N ARG A 894 10.20 22.53 -47.71
CA ARG A 894 11.53 23.10 -47.90
C ARG A 894 11.45 24.24 -48.93
N LYS A 895 12.05 25.38 -48.61
CA LYS A 895 12.22 26.51 -49.53
C LYS A 895 13.10 26.05 -50.69
N ILE A 896 12.47 25.70 -51.82
CA ILE A 896 13.20 25.45 -53.07
C ILE A 896 13.77 26.80 -53.53
N PRO A 897 15.10 26.94 -53.69
CA PRO A 897 15.67 28.16 -54.26
C PRO A 897 15.05 28.33 -55.66
N ARG A 898 14.39 29.46 -55.92
CA ARG A 898 14.04 29.83 -57.30
C ARG A 898 15.37 29.97 -58.06
N LEU A 899 15.64 28.99 -58.93
CA LEU A 899 16.74 29.01 -59.89
C LEU A 899 16.66 30.23 -60.82
#